data_AF-A0A255TCV1-F1
#
_entry.id   AF-A0A255TCV1-F1
#
_cell.length_a   1.000
_cell.length_b   1.000
_cell.length_c   1.000
_cell.angle_alpha   90.00
_cell.angle_beta   90.00
_cell.angle_gamma   90.00
#
_symmetry.space_group_name_H-M   'P 1'
#
loop_
_entity.id
_entity.type
_entity.pdbx_description
1 polymer ?
#
loop_
_entity_poly.entity_id
_entity_poly.type
_entity_poly.pdbx_seq_one_letter_code
_entity_poly.pdbx_strand_id
1 'polypeptide(L)'
;MAAATDGAIKLDGADGATTFGWLSRPDGVEWYYAAEIYRTELPQADTKASYTDVTISGFKLSVYDENYQLVGTVNAKLELNDNETRISAIDFGDVLSKNFYNNDKNYEVMVLVNANTSKYVNNTYTYVFSIKKNSNADGDAPIIVMPGMQVAAIDASTDSWSENMLMVFDVDGYVNPNKSFVVASADHDAAAVRAQRFTIYSKTGYGSEPKNLGYFDLPEDKASYSDGLPVILGVNDGTLHVASASYEKPFFSDASNWELSENNSFVLTRYEMPINGTGKLTQVGTTTIPMTQAESDDAPFSLYGVGQLDYMDDMQFDAEGNPTFVITKEKWIISTDSHADSYYVYNSAGELLNTIFEDADNVQPMSDVKGFARQNCFITTDNTGNYIYNFVDMDTYDNVLTMPAIVDDNTVTTQMDRVADAEYGYKYVAATANAENDDQGRACEAIYWIAPDGQHIDTHHIYLGTNVATAVANITGEAVSRFLVNTDDDYEYMYLVKRNTGVSSKTKTELYIVNENSEPIFTYMPEDANVDIYTVWTFNLDCKPTIAVVLRDANDALSIELFSLPLNKFEAGGSGTVEDPYLISTVGDLMQVINTPDAHFRVNNDIDAENITMPQSENSFSGSIDGGNHVISNLSVASTGLLGSIVGVEPANENTPSTTVIKDLILYNPTIDLDRKESLSGLLAGSVSQYASISNVHVYGLNVEDADFDSSFGAIVGELTYYASASQVSVNDSYINLPQGVTVGGIAARLRTAASIDASAFNGSIIADNEVGGIVGNTFDMNHANAVTNCHVSADITAQHTLGGIIGSDDHSLVANNVAHGTLKALGSKGIYGPCIGGIIGSLAYLAGSGDNIKGNIAAQQNISFTMPEPITGVEYSSETAHRIVGETDFNAYGEGQDGYLRNNYALAPMPIINDWEIYAGPDGVEGGTVTTEELSKSFLQGLGFAFGTDATSPWDEASAATTPKLYYEEQPKALTADSETVYLNVGDNSIVTFTLVGGNSANMDIKVSNDANVIANVETSCPTDNTATVAFSAVAKGTATITVSYGSLTRTVKIEVKEPTGINDIIATDTASLTYDGRTVRSSVAGTRITVYNAHGAVVASAETCVDMSSLSHGIYIAATATDAIKIAK
;
A
#
# COMPACT_ATOMS: atom_id res chain seq x y z
N MET A 1 -25.07 25.94 11.95
CA MET A 1 -24.31 24.71 11.72
C MET A 1 -24.48 23.87 12.97
N ALA A 2 -24.99 22.65 12.85
CA ALA A 2 -25.01 21.71 13.95
C ALA A 2 -23.56 21.26 14.17
N ALA A 3 -23.06 21.39 15.40
CA ALA A 3 -21.79 20.78 15.77
C ALA A 3 -21.97 19.26 15.70
N ALA A 4 -21.11 18.55 14.97
CA ALA A 4 -21.10 17.11 14.92
C ALA A 4 -20.56 16.58 16.26
N THR A 5 -21.39 16.55 17.30
CA THR A 5 -21.13 15.80 18.53
C THR A 5 -21.60 14.35 18.43
N ASP A 6 -22.39 14.00 17.41
CA ASP A 6 -22.79 12.61 17.13
C ASP A 6 -21.62 11.91 16.41
N GLY A 7 -20.85 11.10 17.14
CA GLY A 7 -19.85 10.19 16.54
C GLY A 7 -18.50 10.11 17.26
N ALA A 8 -18.17 11.04 18.17
CA ALA A 8 -16.89 11.02 18.88
C ALA A 8 -16.81 9.84 19.87
N ILE A 9 -15.78 9.00 19.72
CA ILE A 9 -15.45 7.95 20.69
C ILE A 9 -14.58 8.58 21.78
N LYS A 10 -14.99 8.39 23.04
CA LYS A 10 -14.23 8.79 24.23
C LYS A 10 -13.54 7.59 24.83
N LEU A 11 -12.28 7.75 25.23
CA LEU A 11 -11.53 6.70 25.90
C LEU A 11 -11.90 6.65 27.39
N ASP A 12 -12.44 5.51 27.81
CA ASP A 12 -12.86 5.30 29.20
C ASP A 12 -11.69 5.48 30.17
N GLY A 13 -11.79 6.45 31.09
CA GLY A 13 -10.77 6.70 32.11
C GLY A 13 -9.55 7.49 31.62
N ALA A 14 -9.63 8.12 30.45
CA ALA A 14 -8.61 9.04 29.92
C ALA A 14 -8.81 10.51 30.36
N ASP A 15 -9.98 10.85 30.89
CA ASP A 15 -10.27 12.23 31.35
C ASP A 15 -9.31 12.65 32.47
N GLY A 16 -8.70 13.83 32.29
CA GLY A 16 -7.75 14.38 33.27
C GLY A 16 -6.33 13.83 33.14
N ALA A 17 -6.01 13.15 32.04
CA ALA A 17 -4.66 12.73 31.74
C ALA A 17 -3.71 13.93 31.66
N THR A 18 -2.43 13.68 31.96
CA THR A 18 -1.36 14.67 31.80
C THR A 18 -0.54 14.43 30.54
N THR A 19 -0.64 13.25 29.95
CA THR A 19 0.02 12.89 28.68
C THR A 19 -0.71 11.72 28.01
N PHE A 20 -0.53 11.62 26.69
CA PHE A 20 -1.02 10.57 25.82
C PHE A 20 0.12 10.10 24.91
N GLY A 21 0.09 8.85 24.48
CA GLY A 21 1.04 8.30 23.51
C GLY A 21 0.57 6.96 22.95
N TRP A 22 1.40 6.38 22.10
CA TRP A 22 1.20 5.07 21.50
C TRP A 22 2.15 4.02 22.11
N LEU A 23 1.84 2.76 21.85
CA LEU A 23 2.56 1.60 22.32
C LEU A 23 2.60 0.55 21.20
N SER A 24 3.78 0.24 20.70
CA SER A 24 3.96 -0.77 19.65
C SER A 24 3.98 -2.16 20.29
N ARG A 25 3.07 -3.03 19.84
CA ARG A 25 3.13 -4.45 20.15
C ARG A 25 4.25 -5.14 19.36
N PRO A 26 4.77 -6.29 19.82
CA PRO A 26 5.77 -7.05 19.08
C PRO A 26 5.33 -7.45 17.67
N ASP A 27 4.03 -7.62 17.41
CA ASP A 27 3.47 -7.93 16.09
C ASP A 27 3.23 -6.68 15.21
N GLY A 28 3.73 -5.51 15.62
CA GLY A 28 3.62 -4.26 14.87
C GLY A 28 2.28 -3.52 15.02
N VAL A 29 1.33 -4.07 15.79
CA VAL A 29 0.04 -3.40 16.01
C VAL A 29 0.17 -2.32 17.09
N GLU A 30 -0.30 -1.12 16.78
CA GLU A 30 -0.26 0.03 17.67
C GLU A 30 -1.42 0.03 18.69
N TRP A 31 -1.05 0.21 19.95
CA TRP A 31 -1.91 0.43 21.12
C TRP A 31 -1.74 1.86 21.65
N TYR A 32 -2.55 2.24 22.63
CA TYR A 32 -2.60 3.63 23.10
C TYR A 32 -2.53 3.69 24.62
N TYR A 33 -2.02 4.80 25.14
CA TYR A 33 -2.11 5.07 26.56
C TYR A 33 -2.52 6.50 26.90
N ALA A 34 -3.14 6.62 28.07
CA ALA A 34 -3.40 7.87 28.77
C ALA A 34 -2.76 7.79 30.16
N ALA A 35 -1.97 8.80 30.55
CA ALA A 35 -1.29 8.78 31.85
C ALA A 35 -1.53 10.06 32.67
N GLU A 36 -1.89 9.87 33.93
CA GLU A 36 -1.96 10.91 34.97
C GLU A 36 -0.69 10.83 35.83
N ILE A 37 0.13 11.89 35.84
CA ILE A 37 1.38 11.95 36.60
C ILE A 37 1.15 12.66 37.93
N TYR A 38 1.39 11.95 39.03
CA TYR A 38 1.26 12.47 40.39
C TYR A 38 2.50 13.28 40.78
N ARG A 39 2.26 14.44 41.40
CA ARG A 39 3.32 15.35 41.85
C ARG A 39 3.12 15.72 43.31
N THR A 40 4.22 15.95 44.02
CA THR A 40 4.22 16.38 45.41
C THR A 40 5.17 17.56 45.59
N GLU A 41 4.72 18.58 46.30
CA GLU A 41 5.53 19.77 46.59
C GLU A 41 6.74 19.41 47.46
N LEU A 42 7.91 19.85 47.03
CA LEU A 42 9.13 19.76 47.82
C LEU A 42 9.20 20.94 48.81
N PRO A 43 9.78 20.75 50.01
CA PRO A 43 9.96 21.84 50.96
C PRO A 43 10.77 22.98 50.35
N GLN A 44 10.19 24.19 50.25
CA GLN A 44 10.92 25.35 49.75
C GLN A 44 12.09 25.72 50.67
N ALA A 45 13.30 25.79 50.10
CA ALA A 45 14.48 26.27 50.81
C ALA A 45 14.48 27.80 51.01
N ASP A 46 13.85 28.55 50.08
CA ASP A 46 13.65 30.01 50.18
C ASP A 46 12.16 30.35 50.21
N THR A 47 11.70 30.85 51.35
CA THR A 47 10.30 31.28 51.57
C THR A 47 9.89 32.53 50.78
N LYS A 48 10.81 33.12 50.00
CA LYS A 48 10.55 34.23 49.07
C LYS A 48 10.58 33.82 47.59
N ALA A 49 10.83 32.55 47.28
CA ALA A 49 10.81 32.06 45.91
C ALA A 49 9.39 32.15 45.32
N SER A 50 9.27 32.65 44.09
CA SER A 50 7.99 32.82 43.37
C SER A 50 7.55 31.57 42.61
N TYR A 51 8.18 30.42 42.85
CA TYR A 51 7.92 29.14 42.18
C TYR A 51 7.83 28.00 43.21
N THR A 52 6.98 27.01 42.97
CA THR A 52 6.85 25.82 43.83
C THR A 52 7.67 24.67 43.23
N ASP A 53 8.65 24.16 43.98
CA ASP A 53 9.37 22.96 43.57
C ASP A 53 8.50 21.72 43.78
N VAL A 54 8.50 20.81 42.81
CA VAL A 54 7.73 19.56 42.86
C VAL A 54 8.59 18.37 42.44
N THR A 55 8.36 17.21 43.04
CA THR A 55 8.86 15.91 42.57
C THR A 55 7.71 15.08 42.02
N ILE A 56 7.99 14.25 41.02
CA ILE A 56 7.04 13.20 40.63
C ILE A 56 6.98 12.18 41.78
N SER A 57 5.77 11.77 42.15
CA SER A 57 5.51 10.83 43.26
C SER A 57 4.77 9.56 42.82
N GLY A 58 4.42 9.45 41.54
CA GLY A 58 3.74 8.29 40.99
C GLY A 58 3.03 8.61 39.68
N PHE A 59 2.29 7.63 39.17
CA PHE A 59 1.46 7.78 37.98
C PHE A 59 0.30 6.79 37.98
N LYS A 60 -0.72 7.08 37.18
CA LYS A 60 -1.71 6.10 36.72
C LYS A 60 -1.73 6.08 35.19
N LEU A 61 -1.51 4.91 34.63
CA LEU A 61 -1.53 4.60 33.21
C LEU A 61 -2.79 3.79 32.88
N SER A 62 -3.49 4.19 31.83
CA SER A 62 -4.58 3.44 31.20
C SER A 62 -4.15 3.05 29.80
N VAL A 63 -4.26 1.77 29.43
CA VAL A 63 -3.82 1.24 28.12
C VAL A 63 -5.02 0.73 27.34
N TYR A 64 -5.10 1.10 26.07
CA TYR A 64 -6.19 0.78 25.14
C TYR A 64 -5.65 0.00 23.95
N ASP A 65 -6.45 -0.93 23.44
CA ASP A 65 -6.13 -1.71 22.25
C ASP A 65 -6.41 -0.92 20.96
N GLU A 66 -6.15 -1.54 19.81
CA GLU A 66 -6.44 -1.01 18.47
C GLU A 66 -7.94 -0.72 18.23
N ASN A 67 -8.81 -1.26 19.10
CA ASN A 67 -10.24 -1.05 19.08
C ASN A 67 -10.72 0.00 20.09
N TYR A 68 -9.79 0.75 20.69
CA TYR A 68 -10.06 1.82 21.66
C TYR A 68 -10.70 1.29 22.96
N GLN A 69 -10.58 -0.01 23.22
CA GLN A 69 -11.10 -0.63 24.43
C GLN A 69 -10.03 -0.65 25.51
N LEU A 70 -10.41 -0.33 26.75
CA LEU A 70 -9.49 -0.37 27.89
C LEU A 70 -9.05 -1.82 28.17
N VAL A 71 -7.79 -2.11 27.90
CA VAL A 71 -7.16 -3.42 28.16
C VAL A 71 -6.82 -3.56 29.64
N GLY A 72 -6.28 -2.50 30.23
CA GLY A 72 -5.91 -2.48 31.64
C GLY A 72 -5.29 -1.19 32.11
N THR A 73 -4.93 -1.16 33.38
CA THR A 73 -4.33 0.00 34.04
C THR A 73 -3.13 -0.41 34.90
N VAL A 74 -2.23 0.55 35.11
CA VAL A 74 -1.14 0.48 36.10
C VAL A 74 -1.23 1.73 36.96
N ASN A 75 -1.26 1.57 38.28
CA ASN A 75 -1.23 2.69 39.22
C ASN A 75 -0.04 2.54 40.16
N ALA A 76 1.01 3.34 40.00
CA ALA A 76 2.25 3.17 40.76
C ALA A 76 2.60 4.41 41.59
N LYS A 77 3.12 4.18 42.79
CA LYS A 77 3.79 5.20 43.60
C LYS A 77 5.29 5.08 43.41
N LEU A 78 5.96 6.21 43.25
CA LEU A 78 7.40 6.28 43.10
C LEU A 78 8.01 6.97 44.32
N GLU A 79 9.01 6.34 44.92
CA GLU A 79 9.72 6.83 46.10
C GLU A 79 11.18 7.13 45.74
N LEU A 80 11.77 8.14 46.38
CA LEU A 80 13.19 8.48 46.24
C LEU A 80 14.06 7.50 47.04
N ASN A 81 15.17 7.05 46.45
CA ASN A 81 16.20 6.33 47.18
C ASN A 81 17.02 7.29 48.08
N ASP A 82 17.76 6.74 49.06
CA ASP A 82 18.51 7.52 50.07
C ASP A 82 19.48 8.58 49.51
N ASN A 83 19.98 8.42 48.28
CA ASN A 83 20.93 9.32 47.61
C ASN A 83 20.28 10.25 46.55
N GLU A 84 18.96 10.17 46.40
CA GLU A 84 18.18 10.94 45.42
C GLU A 84 17.48 12.12 46.07
N THR A 85 17.29 13.18 45.29
CA THR A 85 16.75 14.45 45.77
C THR A 85 15.42 14.82 45.13
N ARG A 86 15.18 14.36 43.89
CA ARG A 86 13.97 14.64 43.10
C ARG A 86 13.85 13.64 41.96
N ILE A 87 12.64 13.14 41.70
CA ILE A 87 12.31 12.49 40.42
C ILE A 87 11.91 13.61 39.46
N SER A 88 12.77 13.87 38.47
CA SER A 88 12.62 15.00 37.56
C SER A 88 11.75 14.68 36.35
N ALA A 89 11.80 13.43 35.88
CA ALA A 89 11.05 12.97 34.72
C ALA A 89 10.71 11.48 34.85
N ILE A 90 9.59 11.10 34.24
CA ILE A 90 9.27 9.72 33.90
C ILE A 90 8.89 9.68 32.43
N ASP A 91 9.13 8.53 31.80
CA ASP A 91 8.72 8.28 30.42
C ASP A 91 8.15 6.87 30.29
N PHE A 92 7.28 6.64 29.31
CA PHE A 92 6.69 5.33 29.04
C PHE A 92 7.36 4.76 27.80
N GLY A 93 7.99 3.59 27.94
CA GLY A 93 8.56 2.88 26.81
C GLY A 93 7.46 2.56 25.79
N ASP A 94 7.73 2.91 24.54
CA ASP A 94 6.87 2.70 23.38
C ASP A 94 6.69 1.22 23.05
N VAL A 95 7.69 0.38 23.31
CA VAL A 95 7.64 -1.05 22.98
C VAL A 95 7.04 -1.88 24.13
N LEU A 96 5.96 -2.61 23.83
CA LEU A 96 5.39 -3.61 24.72
C LEU A 96 6.09 -4.96 24.59
N SER A 97 6.16 -5.69 25.69
CA SER A 97 6.58 -7.09 25.70
C SER A 97 5.57 -7.99 26.36
N LYS A 98 5.69 -9.30 26.17
CA LYS A 98 4.86 -10.30 26.82
C LYS A 98 5.72 -11.52 27.16
N ASN A 99 5.61 -11.95 28.41
CA ASN A 99 6.47 -12.99 28.99
C ASN A 99 7.99 -12.72 28.89
N PHE A 100 8.42 -11.45 28.72
CA PHE A 100 9.86 -11.15 28.71
C PHE A 100 10.38 -11.07 30.14
N TYR A 101 9.61 -10.45 31.04
CA TYR A 101 9.98 -10.23 32.43
C TYR A 101 9.24 -11.15 33.41
N ASN A 102 8.11 -11.72 33.01
CA ASN A 102 7.31 -12.64 33.81
C ASN A 102 6.68 -13.79 32.97
N ASN A 103 5.67 -14.47 33.52
CA ASN A 103 4.94 -15.57 32.86
C ASN A 103 3.41 -15.40 32.87
N ASP A 104 2.91 -14.19 33.16
CA ASP A 104 1.48 -13.92 33.09
C ASP A 104 1.07 -13.65 31.63
N LYS A 105 -0.24 -13.67 31.36
CA LYS A 105 -0.74 -13.56 29.98
C LYS A 105 -0.86 -12.12 29.51
N ASN A 106 -0.54 -11.14 30.35
CA ASN A 106 -0.72 -9.73 30.06
C ASN A 106 0.52 -9.16 29.38
N TYR A 107 0.33 -8.05 28.67
CA TYR A 107 1.46 -7.25 28.20
C TYR A 107 2.16 -6.53 29.36
N GLU A 108 3.43 -6.27 29.17
CA GLU A 108 4.36 -5.65 30.09
C GLU A 108 4.75 -4.28 29.53
N VAL A 109 4.67 -3.24 30.35
CA VAL A 109 5.06 -1.87 30.01
C VAL A 109 6.28 -1.45 30.81
N MET A 110 7.20 -0.77 30.14
CA MET A 110 8.41 -0.21 30.73
C MET A 110 8.18 1.27 31.06
N VAL A 111 8.56 1.68 32.26
CA VAL A 111 8.45 3.08 32.71
C VAL A 111 9.82 3.56 33.18
N LEU A 112 10.39 4.45 32.39
CA LEU A 112 11.64 5.12 32.68
C LEU A 112 11.43 6.10 33.85
N VAL A 113 12.35 6.10 34.81
CA VAL A 113 12.40 7.03 35.93
C VAL A 113 13.78 7.66 36.00
N ASN A 114 13.83 8.99 35.95
CA ASN A 114 15.05 9.77 36.08
C ASN A 114 15.03 10.57 37.41
N ALA A 115 16.00 10.28 38.28
CA ALA A 115 16.11 10.88 39.61
C ALA A 115 17.43 11.66 39.78
N ASN A 116 17.33 12.94 40.14
CA ASN A 116 18.50 13.78 40.41
C ASN A 116 19.16 13.40 41.75
N THR A 117 20.48 13.47 41.80
CA THR A 117 21.27 13.24 43.02
C THR A 117 21.94 14.51 43.54
N SER A 118 22.39 14.49 44.79
CA SER A 118 23.19 15.57 45.38
C SER A 118 24.58 15.77 44.74
N LYS A 119 25.02 14.86 43.87
CA LYS A 119 26.30 14.92 43.14
C LYS A 119 26.15 15.56 41.74
N TYR A 120 25.00 16.15 41.40
CA TYR A 120 24.70 16.72 40.07
C TYR A 120 24.78 15.70 38.93
N VAL A 121 24.50 14.42 39.24
CA VAL A 121 24.31 13.33 38.27
C VAL A 121 22.93 12.71 38.48
N ASN A 122 22.44 12.00 37.49
CA ASN A 122 21.15 11.33 37.53
C ASN A 122 21.30 9.83 37.81
N ASN A 123 20.39 9.27 38.59
CA ASN A 123 20.13 7.85 38.61
C ASN A 123 18.96 7.56 37.67
N THR A 124 19.14 6.56 36.82
CA THR A 124 18.15 6.18 35.81
C THR A 124 17.78 4.72 35.99
N TYR A 125 16.47 4.44 36.01
CA TYR A 125 15.93 3.09 36.17
C TYR A 125 14.74 2.90 35.25
N THR A 126 14.49 1.64 34.87
CA THR A 126 13.28 1.25 34.15
C THR A 126 12.45 0.31 35.02
N TYR A 127 11.27 0.77 35.42
CA TYR A 127 10.30 -0.02 36.16
C TYR A 127 9.40 -0.77 35.18
N VAL A 128 9.29 -2.09 35.34
CA VAL A 128 8.45 -2.91 34.46
C VAL A 128 7.17 -3.30 35.19
N PHE A 129 6.01 -3.08 34.57
CA PHE A 129 4.70 -3.41 35.13
C PHE A 129 3.91 -4.32 34.20
N SER A 130 3.08 -5.21 34.77
CA SER A 130 2.11 -6.02 34.04
C SER A 130 0.81 -5.23 33.93
N ILE A 131 0.29 -5.07 32.70
CA ILE A 131 -0.94 -4.31 32.42
C ILE A 131 -2.15 -5.17 32.80
N LYS A 132 -2.81 -4.85 33.91
CA LYS A 132 -3.90 -5.66 34.46
C LYS A 132 -5.24 -4.96 34.32
N LYS A 133 -6.32 -5.74 34.16
CA LYS A 133 -7.69 -5.21 34.05
C LYS A 133 -8.08 -4.24 35.17
N ASN A 134 -7.56 -4.44 36.39
CA ASN A 134 -7.71 -3.50 37.49
C ASN A 134 -6.37 -3.33 38.20
N SER A 135 -5.86 -2.09 38.25
CA SER A 135 -4.74 -1.70 39.10
C SER A 135 -5.11 -1.72 40.59
N ASN A 136 -4.12 -1.93 41.46
CA ASN A 136 -4.31 -1.83 42.91
C ASN A 136 -4.49 -0.37 43.36
N ALA A 137 -5.52 -0.10 44.17
CA ALA A 137 -5.78 1.22 44.74
C ALA A 137 -4.64 1.70 45.66
N ASP A 138 -3.92 0.77 46.30
CA ASP A 138 -2.78 1.10 47.18
C ASP A 138 -1.46 1.32 46.42
N GLY A 139 -1.42 0.97 45.12
CA GLY A 139 -0.24 0.98 44.26
C GLY A 139 0.13 -0.43 43.77
N ASP A 140 0.36 -0.57 42.47
CA ASP A 140 0.92 -1.77 41.83
C ASP A 140 2.42 -1.84 42.08
N ALA A 141 2.91 -3.04 42.40
CA ALA A 141 4.33 -3.30 42.50
C ALA A 141 4.91 -3.61 41.11
N PRO A 142 6.11 -3.09 40.77
CA PRO A 142 6.79 -3.48 39.54
C PRO A 142 7.11 -4.98 39.56
N ILE A 143 7.08 -5.62 38.40
CA ILE A 143 7.57 -6.99 38.18
C ILE A 143 9.06 -7.03 38.52
N ILE A 144 9.79 -6.07 37.98
CA ILE A 144 11.24 -5.91 38.12
C ILE A 144 11.59 -4.44 37.89
N VAL A 145 12.74 -4.01 38.43
CA VAL A 145 13.35 -2.71 38.15
C VAL A 145 14.70 -2.99 37.50
N MET A 146 14.83 -2.59 36.24
CA MET A 146 16.06 -2.73 35.46
C MET A 146 16.93 -1.48 35.65
N PRO A 147 18.26 -1.64 35.76
CA PRO A 147 19.16 -0.48 35.79
C PRO A 147 19.22 0.19 34.41
N GLY A 148 19.21 1.52 34.37
CA GLY A 148 19.34 2.28 33.12
C GLY A 148 18.03 2.60 32.42
N MET A 149 18.14 3.29 31.28
CA MET A 149 17.02 3.50 30.37
C MET A 149 17.08 2.48 29.23
N GLN A 150 15.91 2.00 28.80
CA GLN A 150 15.82 1.28 27.54
C GLN A 150 16.06 2.28 26.41
N VAL A 151 17.03 2.00 25.54
CA VAL A 151 17.40 2.87 24.41
C VAL A 151 17.11 2.23 23.05
N ALA A 152 16.87 0.92 23.03
CA ALA A 152 16.44 0.21 21.83
C ALA A 152 15.78 -1.13 22.19
N ALA A 153 14.86 -1.56 21.34
CA ALA A 153 14.34 -2.92 21.31
C ALA A 153 14.29 -3.41 19.87
N ILE A 154 14.58 -4.69 19.66
CA ILE A 154 14.55 -5.35 18.35
C ILE A 154 13.66 -6.57 18.49
N ASP A 155 12.65 -6.71 17.65
CA ASP A 155 11.99 -7.99 17.49
C ASP A 155 12.80 -8.89 16.55
N ALA A 156 13.31 -10.01 17.08
CA ALA A 156 14.00 -11.03 16.30
C ALA A 156 13.18 -12.33 16.19
N SER A 157 11.86 -12.21 16.28
CA SER A 157 10.92 -13.32 16.09
C SER A 157 10.99 -13.86 14.67
N THR A 158 11.00 -15.18 14.53
CA THR A 158 10.92 -15.87 13.22
C THR A 158 9.49 -16.24 12.84
N ASP A 159 8.57 -16.06 13.77
CA ASP A 159 7.14 -16.34 13.65
C ASP A 159 6.37 -15.55 14.71
N SER A 160 5.07 -15.33 14.47
CA SER A 160 4.18 -14.53 15.33
C SER A 160 3.96 -15.09 16.75
N TRP A 161 4.50 -16.26 17.08
CA TRP A 161 4.36 -16.91 18.38
C TRP A 161 5.64 -16.88 19.21
N SER A 162 6.78 -16.75 18.52
CA SER A 162 8.11 -16.91 19.12
C SER A 162 8.52 -15.75 20.01
N GLU A 163 8.05 -14.52 19.76
CA GLU A 163 8.32 -13.28 20.52
C GLU A 163 9.77 -13.17 21.05
N ASN A 164 10.74 -13.17 20.13
CA ASN A 164 12.17 -13.16 20.43
C ASN A 164 12.72 -11.73 20.46
N MET A 165 12.24 -10.93 21.40
CA MET A 165 12.74 -9.56 21.57
C MET A 165 14.14 -9.52 22.19
N LEU A 166 14.93 -8.53 21.75
CA LEU A 166 16.19 -8.12 22.37
C LEU A 166 16.05 -6.67 22.83
N MET A 167 16.47 -6.37 24.06
CA MET A 167 16.37 -5.02 24.62
C MET A 167 17.73 -4.51 25.05
N VAL A 168 18.03 -3.25 24.73
CA VAL A 168 19.29 -2.57 25.06
C VAL A 168 19.02 -1.52 26.13
N PHE A 169 19.78 -1.60 27.21
CA PHE A 169 19.73 -0.65 28.32
C PHE A 169 21.05 0.09 28.43
N ASP A 170 21.03 1.41 28.53
CA ASP A 170 22.19 2.23 28.80
C ASP A 170 22.24 2.66 30.28
N VAL A 171 23.45 2.73 30.82
CA VAL A 171 23.69 3.19 32.19
C VAL A 171 24.88 4.13 32.19
N ASP A 172 24.70 5.34 32.72
CA ASP A 172 25.80 6.29 32.93
C ASP A 172 26.62 5.92 34.18
N GLY A 173 27.95 5.97 34.06
CA GLY A 173 28.83 5.59 35.14
C GLY A 173 30.32 5.68 34.85
N TYR A 174 31.09 4.89 35.59
CA TYR A 174 32.55 4.90 35.56
C TYR A 174 33.11 3.49 35.41
N VAL A 175 34.01 3.31 34.46
CA VAL A 175 34.80 2.08 34.29
C VAL A 175 36.08 2.22 35.10
N ASN A 176 36.20 1.44 36.17
CA ASN A 176 37.38 1.43 37.02
C ASN A 176 38.58 0.75 36.32
N PRO A 177 39.84 0.99 36.77
CA PRO A 177 41.02 0.37 36.17
C PRO A 177 41.02 -1.18 36.16
N ASN A 178 40.28 -1.81 37.07
CA ASN A 178 40.05 -3.27 37.11
C ASN A 178 38.95 -3.75 36.15
N LYS A 179 38.39 -2.86 35.33
CA LYS A 179 37.27 -3.05 34.39
C LYS A 179 35.89 -3.27 35.03
N SER A 180 35.72 -3.04 36.33
CA SER A 180 34.38 -3.03 36.93
C SER A 180 33.68 -1.69 36.69
N PHE A 181 32.42 -1.73 36.28
CA PHE A 181 31.58 -0.56 36.11
C PHE A 181 30.80 -0.25 37.38
N VAL A 182 30.69 1.04 37.69
CA VAL A 182 29.85 1.56 38.77
C VAL A 182 29.02 2.72 38.24
N VAL A 183 27.75 2.83 38.67
CA VAL A 183 26.86 3.92 38.25
C VAL A 183 27.40 5.29 38.65
N ALA A 184 27.03 6.35 37.92
CA ALA A 184 27.62 7.68 38.06
C ALA A 184 27.53 8.27 39.48
N SER A 185 26.48 7.92 40.22
CA SER A 185 26.27 8.39 41.60
C SER A 185 27.10 7.65 42.66
N ALA A 186 27.67 6.49 42.31
CA ALA A 186 28.48 5.68 43.21
C ALA A 186 29.90 6.23 43.37
N ASP A 187 30.57 5.82 44.44
CA ASP A 187 31.99 6.12 44.62
C ASP A 187 32.83 5.25 43.67
N HIS A 188 33.83 5.86 43.04
CA HIS A 188 34.67 5.26 42.01
C HIS A 188 36.15 5.52 42.28
N ASP A 189 37.03 4.75 41.63
CA ASP A 189 38.47 4.98 41.68
C ASP A 189 38.81 6.34 41.03
N ALA A 190 39.79 7.07 41.58
CA ALA A 190 40.22 8.36 41.04
C ALA A 190 40.76 8.27 39.59
N ALA A 191 41.19 7.08 39.14
CA ALA A 191 41.62 6.80 37.77
C ALA A 191 40.54 6.13 36.91
N ALA A 192 39.28 6.06 37.37
CA ALA A 192 38.18 5.56 36.57
C ALA A 192 37.84 6.51 35.41
N VAL A 193 37.40 5.95 34.29
CA VAL A 193 37.00 6.71 33.10
C VAL A 193 35.48 6.77 33.07
N ARG A 194 34.90 7.97 32.90
CA ARG A 194 33.45 8.11 32.73
C ARG A 194 33.03 7.48 31.41
N ALA A 195 31.96 6.71 31.42
CA ALA A 195 31.48 5.96 30.27
C ALA A 195 29.99 5.63 30.41
N GLN A 196 29.34 5.40 29.27
CA GLN A 196 28.03 4.79 29.20
C GLN A 196 28.17 3.29 28.95
N ARG A 197 27.47 2.46 29.72
CA ARG A 197 27.41 1.02 29.51
C ARG A 197 26.11 0.64 28.83
N PHE A 198 26.21 0.05 27.64
CA PHE A 198 25.08 -0.54 26.93
C PHE A 198 25.04 -2.04 27.18
N THR A 199 23.93 -2.54 27.72
CA THR A 199 23.74 -3.95 28.07
C THR A 199 22.58 -4.53 27.28
N ILE A 200 22.79 -5.68 26.65
CA ILE A 200 21.79 -6.36 25.82
C ILE A 200 21.17 -7.49 26.64
N TYR A 201 19.84 -7.52 26.68
CA TYR A 201 19.05 -8.54 27.36
C TYR A 201 18.16 -9.30 26.38
N SER A 202 17.96 -10.58 26.64
CA SER A 202 16.88 -11.38 26.06
C SER A 202 16.00 -11.96 27.15
N LYS A 203 14.81 -12.42 26.76
CA LYS A 203 14.00 -13.26 27.64
C LYS A 203 14.77 -14.53 28.05
N THR A 204 14.53 -15.00 29.27
CA THR A 204 15.02 -16.30 29.75
C THR A 204 13.87 -17.33 29.66
N GLY A 205 14.17 -18.61 29.88
CA GLY A 205 13.14 -19.64 30.03
C GLY A 205 12.12 -19.30 31.14
N TYR A 206 10.96 -19.95 31.07
CA TYR A 206 9.77 -19.68 31.88
C TYR A 206 10.07 -19.36 33.36
N GLY A 207 9.83 -18.11 33.77
CA GLY A 207 9.80 -17.66 35.17
C GLY A 207 11.12 -17.19 35.77
N SER A 208 12.02 -16.67 34.94
CA SER A 208 13.32 -16.16 35.38
C SER A 208 13.59 -14.76 34.85
N GLU A 209 14.46 -14.02 35.55
CA GLU A 209 14.89 -12.67 35.16
C GLU A 209 15.49 -12.67 33.74
N PRO A 210 15.41 -11.54 33.00
CA PRO A 210 16.01 -11.41 31.68
C PRO A 210 17.50 -11.79 31.68
N LYS A 211 17.92 -12.50 30.63
CA LYS A 211 19.30 -12.98 30.48
C LYS A 211 20.15 -11.85 29.89
N ASN A 212 21.17 -11.42 30.63
CA ASN A 212 22.22 -10.55 30.10
C ASN A 212 23.05 -11.33 29.05
N LEU A 213 23.06 -10.84 27.81
CA LEU A 213 23.77 -11.44 26.68
C LEU A 213 25.16 -10.84 26.45
N GLY A 214 25.41 -9.65 26.97
CA GLY A 214 26.67 -8.94 26.86
C GLY A 214 26.50 -7.45 27.12
N TYR A 215 27.64 -6.76 27.17
CA TYR A 215 27.69 -5.31 27.25
C TYR A 215 28.92 -4.77 26.53
N PHE A 216 28.89 -3.49 26.20
CA PHE A 216 30.06 -2.70 25.83
C PHE A 216 30.02 -1.36 26.57
N ASP A 217 31.20 -0.77 26.77
CA ASP A 217 31.36 0.51 27.44
C ASP A 217 31.81 1.54 26.41
N LEU A 218 31.12 2.67 26.36
CA LEU A 218 31.41 3.81 25.50
C LEU A 218 32.04 4.93 26.34
N PRO A 219 33.36 5.19 26.23
CA PRO A 219 34.03 6.24 26.99
C PRO A 219 33.51 7.63 26.61
N GLU A 220 33.15 8.43 27.61
CA GLU A 220 32.54 9.75 27.37
C GLU A 220 33.51 10.70 26.65
N ASP A 221 34.80 10.67 26.99
CA ASP A 221 35.82 11.53 26.38
C ASP A 221 35.96 11.31 24.87
N LYS A 222 35.55 10.12 24.38
CA LYS A 222 35.55 9.76 22.96
C LYS A 222 34.18 9.87 22.29
N ALA A 223 33.09 9.79 23.03
CA ALA A 223 31.74 9.95 22.50
C ALA A 223 31.28 11.42 22.49
N SER A 224 31.89 12.28 23.31
CA SER A 224 31.60 13.71 23.34
C SER A 224 31.77 14.33 21.96
N TYR A 225 30.81 15.17 21.55
CA TYR A 225 30.76 15.83 20.23
C TYR A 225 30.55 14.86 19.05
N SER A 226 30.15 13.61 19.31
CA SER A 226 29.48 12.78 18.30
C SER A 226 28.03 13.23 18.26
N ASP A 227 27.57 13.72 17.12
CA ASP A 227 26.15 14.04 16.94
C ASP A 227 25.41 12.79 16.43
N GLY A 228 24.15 12.57 16.79
CA GLY A 228 23.43 11.33 16.46
C GLY A 228 23.52 10.19 17.49
N LEU A 229 23.26 8.96 17.04
CA LEU A 229 23.04 7.81 17.93
C LEU A 229 24.35 7.24 18.48
N PRO A 230 24.46 7.00 19.81
CA PRO A 230 25.64 6.38 20.40
C PRO A 230 25.77 4.89 20.05
N VAL A 231 24.65 4.27 19.68
CA VAL A 231 24.56 2.88 19.22
C VAL A 231 23.54 2.76 18.10
N ILE A 232 23.90 2.04 17.05
CA ILE A 232 23.02 1.63 15.97
C ILE A 232 23.05 0.10 15.84
N LEU A 233 21.94 -0.51 15.44
CA LEU A 233 21.75 -1.96 15.47
C LEU A 233 20.82 -2.42 14.36
N GLY A 234 21.06 -3.63 13.85
CA GLY A 234 20.29 -4.25 12.79
C GLY A 234 20.41 -5.77 12.82
N VAL A 235 19.45 -6.47 12.23
CA VAL A 235 19.44 -7.93 12.15
C VAL A 235 19.54 -8.37 10.70
N ASN A 236 20.49 -9.25 10.42
CA ASN A 236 20.65 -9.87 9.10
C ASN A 236 20.97 -11.36 9.27
N ASP A 237 20.28 -12.22 8.51
CA ASP A 237 20.43 -13.68 8.52
C ASP A 237 20.56 -14.31 9.93
N GLY A 238 19.66 -13.92 10.85
CA GLY A 238 19.63 -14.42 12.23
C GLY A 238 20.82 -13.99 13.09
N THR A 239 21.57 -12.97 12.67
CA THR A 239 22.68 -12.35 13.40
C THR A 239 22.34 -10.91 13.76
N LEU A 240 22.51 -10.57 15.04
CA LEU A 240 22.45 -9.19 15.51
C LEU A 240 23.79 -8.52 15.19
N HIS A 241 23.73 -7.40 14.48
CA HIS A 241 24.84 -6.47 14.28
C HIS A 241 24.62 -5.23 15.14
N VAL A 242 25.68 -4.80 15.84
CA VAL A 242 25.66 -3.60 16.69
C VAL A 242 26.89 -2.78 16.38
N ALA A 243 26.74 -1.46 16.27
CA ALA A 243 27.86 -0.54 16.13
C ALA A 243 27.75 0.59 17.15
N SER A 244 28.82 0.85 17.90
CA SER A 244 28.91 2.00 18.81
C SER A 244 29.71 3.13 18.18
N ALA A 245 29.19 4.36 18.28
CA ALA A 245 29.75 5.55 17.67
C ALA A 245 30.67 6.31 18.65
N SER A 246 31.88 6.65 18.20
CA SER A 246 32.87 7.40 18.98
C SER A 246 33.97 7.98 18.08
N TYR A 247 34.82 8.82 18.64
CA TYR A 247 36.08 9.21 18.01
C TYR A 247 37.27 8.35 18.49
N GLU A 248 38.29 8.22 17.65
CA GLU A 248 39.52 7.49 17.99
C GLU A 248 40.24 8.12 19.20
N LYS A 249 40.26 9.46 19.25
CA LYS A 249 40.80 10.33 20.30
C LYS A 249 39.72 11.33 20.74
N PRO A 250 39.83 11.97 21.93
CA PRO A 250 38.93 13.05 22.31
C PRO A 250 38.83 14.10 21.22
N PHE A 251 37.62 14.61 20.96
CA PHE A 251 37.37 15.53 19.83
C PHE A 251 38.29 16.76 19.88
N PHE A 252 38.36 17.40 21.05
CA PHE A 252 39.31 18.47 21.34
C PHE A 252 40.52 17.95 22.12
N SER A 253 41.73 18.38 21.73
CA SER A 253 42.92 18.26 22.57
C SER A 253 42.91 19.27 23.72
N ASP A 254 42.25 20.43 23.51
CA ASP A 254 41.94 21.42 24.54
C ASP A 254 40.58 22.10 24.23
N ALA A 255 39.53 21.65 24.92
CA ALA A 255 38.18 22.18 24.74
C ALA A 255 38.04 23.65 25.20
N SER A 256 38.93 24.17 26.05
CA SER A 256 38.85 25.56 26.51
C SER A 256 39.25 26.59 25.45
N ASN A 257 40.09 26.16 24.51
CA ASN A 257 40.57 26.95 23.37
C ASN A 257 40.06 26.41 22.01
N TRP A 258 39.20 25.39 22.03
CA TRP A 258 38.58 24.80 20.85
C TRP A 258 39.62 24.19 19.89
N GLU A 259 40.73 23.67 20.44
CA GLU A 259 41.80 23.03 19.67
C GLU A 259 41.45 21.57 19.38
N LEU A 260 41.26 21.22 18.10
CA LEU A 260 40.94 19.86 17.65
C LEU A 260 42.12 18.89 17.83
N SER A 261 41.83 17.63 18.12
CA SER A 261 42.84 16.57 18.12
C SER A 261 43.40 16.30 16.72
N GLU A 262 44.73 16.35 16.57
CA GLU A 262 45.39 16.06 15.28
C GLU A 262 45.20 14.61 14.82
N ASN A 263 44.91 14.42 13.53
CA ASN A 263 44.74 13.11 12.87
C ASN A 263 43.74 12.22 13.63
N ASN A 264 42.53 12.74 13.86
CA ASN A 264 41.46 12.00 14.50
C ASN A 264 40.54 11.34 13.47
N SER A 265 39.76 10.36 13.91
CA SER A 265 38.85 9.59 13.07
C SER A 265 37.53 9.37 13.82
N PHE A 266 36.41 9.39 13.11
CA PHE A 266 35.15 8.84 13.59
C PHE A 266 35.19 7.32 13.45
N VAL A 267 34.76 6.60 14.48
CA VAL A 267 34.94 5.16 14.62
C VAL A 267 33.64 4.52 15.06
N LEU A 268 33.13 3.62 14.22
CA LEU A 268 32.08 2.68 14.59
C LEU A 268 32.73 1.37 15.05
N THR A 269 32.61 1.05 16.34
CA THR A 269 33.09 -0.25 16.84
C THR A 269 32.00 -1.29 16.66
N ARG A 270 32.27 -2.33 15.86
CA ARG A 270 31.27 -3.31 15.42
C ARG A 270 31.30 -4.57 16.27
N TYR A 271 30.11 -5.05 16.63
CA TYR A 271 29.87 -6.26 17.39
C TYR A 271 28.82 -7.13 16.71
N GLU A 272 28.94 -8.44 16.90
CA GLU A 272 27.99 -9.42 16.35
C GLU A 272 27.57 -10.45 17.40
N MET A 273 26.37 -11.00 17.21
CA MET A 273 25.84 -12.09 18.03
C MET A 273 24.78 -12.91 17.28
N PRO A 274 24.90 -14.24 17.21
CA PRO A 274 23.83 -15.10 16.68
C PRO A 274 22.57 -15.07 17.58
N ILE A 275 21.39 -14.92 16.97
CA ILE A 275 20.08 -14.81 17.64
C ILE A 275 19.44 -16.21 17.83
N ASN A 276 20.23 -17.18 18.30
CA ASN A 276 19.77 -18.55 18.60
C ASN A 276 19.76 -18.86 20.11
N GLY A 277 19.78 -17.83 20.95
CA GLY A 277 19.74 -17.94 22.42
C GLY A 277 21.04 -18.41 23.08
N THR A 278 22.10 -18.70 22.30
CA THR A 278 23.39 -19.21 22.81
C THR A 278 24.61 -18.34 22.50
N GLY A 279 24.45 -17.35 21.61
CA GLY A 279 25.50 -16.39 21.23
C GLY A 279 25.94 -15.48 22.38
N LYS A 280 27.15 -14.91 22.24
CA LYS A 280 27.65 -13.80 23.06
C LYS A 280 28.03 -12.66 22.14
N LEU A 281 27.75 -11.43 22.58
CA LEU A 281 28.18 -10.24 21.87
C LEU A 281 29.72 -10.23 21.75
N THR A 282 30.21 -10.21 20.53
CA THR A 282 31.66 -10.27 20.23
C THR A 282 32.03 -9.11 19.32
N GLN A 283 33.09 -8.37 19.66
CA GLN A 283 33.62 -7.33 18.78
C GLN A 283 34.25 -7.99 17.54
N VAL A 284 33.80 -7.60 16.35
CA VAL A 284 34.23 -8.18 15.07
C VAL A 284 35.14 -7.25 14.27
N GLY A 285 35.08 -5.94 14.52
CA GLY A 285 35.91 -4.98 13.81
C GLY A 285 35.61 -3.53 14.17
N THR A 286 36.18 -2.62 13.38
CA THR A 286 35.90 -1.18 13.44
C THR A 286 35.75 -0.64 12.03
N THR A 287 34.76 0.23 11.81
CA THR A 287 34.69 1.10 10.62
C THR A 287 35.34 2.42 11.01
N THR A 288 36.36 2.88 10.27
CA THR A 288 37.13 4.08 10.64
C THR A 288 37.06 5.09 9.51
N ILE A 289 36.56 6.29 9.83
CA ILE A 289 36.33 7.37 8.89
C ILE A 289 37.22 8.54 9.31
N PRO A 290 38.26 8.88 8.52
CA PRO A 290 39.14 9.99 8.85
C PRO A 290 38.38 11.32 8.93
N MET A 291 38.59 12.08 10.00
CA MET A 291 37.99 13.41 10.09
C MET A 291 38.66 14.36 9.10
N THR A 292 37.84 15.22 8.49
CA THR A 292 38.31 16.29 7.61
C THR A 292 38.79 17.52 8.41
N GLN A 293 39.71 18.30 7.84
CA GLN A 293 40.23 19.52 8.47
C GLN A 293 39.25 20.69 8.31
N ALA A 294 39.43 21.73 9.13
CA ALA A 294 38.68 22.99 9.06
C ALA A 294 38.55 23.53 7.62
N GLU A 295 37.34 23.84 7.20
CA GLU A 295 37.05 24.31 5.84
C GLU A 295 37.27 25.83 5.72
N SER A 296 37.01 26.59 6.79
CA SER A 296 37.28 28.03 6.86
C SER A 296 37.30 28.54 8.31
N ASP A 297 37.69 29.81 8.52
CA ASP A 297 37.56 30.47 9.83
C ASP A 297 36.10 30.55 10.32
N ASP A 298 35.12 30.49 9.40
CA ASP A 298 33.69 30.56 9.71
C ASP A 298 33.05 29.18 9.92
N ALA A 299 33.74 28.10 9.51
CA ALA A 299 33.35 26.71 9.70
C ALA A 299 34.59 25.91 10.19
N PRO A 300 34.95 26.05 11.48
CA PRO A 300 36.24 25.60 12.01
C PRO A 300 36.35 24.08 12.18
N PHE A 301 35.23 23.35 12.21
CA PHE A 301 35.18 21.89 12.30
C PHE A 301 33.83 21.34 11.84
N SER A 302 33.76 20.02 11.68
CA SER A 302 32.52 19.28 11.46
C SER A 302 32.35 18.20 12.52
N LEU A 303 31.11 18.00 12.96
CA LEU A 303 30.71 16.90 13.83
C LEU A 303 30.35 15.70 12.95
N TYR A 304 30.53 14.50 13.48
CA TYR A 304 30.22 13.25 12.79
C TYR A 304 29.20 12.44 13.59
N GLY A 305 28.33 11.76 12.86
CA GLY A 305 27.22 11.02 13.43
C GLY A 305 26.70 9.87 12.58
N VAL A 306 25.85 9.06 13.20
CA VAL A 306 25.09 7.97 12.56
C VAL A 306 23.67 8.00 13.12
N GLY A 307 22.66 7.65 12.32
CA GLY A 307 21.27 7.62 12.74
C GLY A 307 20.58 8.99 12.77
N GLN A 308 21.13 9.97 12.04
CA GLN A 308 20.52 11.30 11.92
C GLN A 308 19.66 11.44 10.67
N LEU A 309 19.76 10.53 9.69
CA LEU A 309 18.91 10.55 8.50
C LEU A 309 17.67 9.66 8.71
N ASP A 310 17.86 8.36 8.89
CA ASP A 310 16.79 7.36 9.03
C ASP A 310 16.91 6.53 10.33
N TYR A 311 17.49 7.11 11.39
CA TYR A 311 17.59 6.49 12.72
C TYR A 311 18.33 5.13 12.70
N MET A 312 17.66 4.00 12.99
CA MET A 312 18.31 2.67 12.96
C MET A 312 18.54 2.16 11.53
N ASP A 313 17.77 2.67 10.56
CA ASP A 313 17.88 2.28 9.14
C ASP A 313 19.09 2.93 8.46
N ASP A 314 19.83 3.81 9.15
CA ASP A 314 21.16 4.24 8.73
C ASP A 314 22.19 3.08 8.76
N MET A 315 21.84 1.91 9.30
CA MET A 315 22.58 0.65 9.13
C MET A 315 21.82 -0.27 8.15
N GLN A 316 22.36 -0.42 6.96
CA GLN A 316 21.87 -1.35 5.93
C GLN A 316 22.87 -2.49 5.71
N PHE A 317 22.52 -3.47 4.88
CA PHE A 317 23.39 -4.62 4.59
C PHE A 317 23.65 -4.75 3.09
N ASP A 318 24.91 -4.98 2.72
CA ASP A 318 25.29 -5.31 1.34
C ASP A 318 24.85 -6.73 0.95
N ALA A 319 25.00 -7.08 -0.33
CA ALA A 319 24.61 -8.39 -0.86
C ALA A 319 25.36 -9.58 -0.22
N GLU A 320 26.53 -9.32 0.36
CA GLU A 320 27.32 -10.29 1.12
C GLU A 320 26.94 -10.33 2.61
N GLY A 321 26.01 -9.48 3.05
CA GLY A 321 25.50 -9.39 4.41
C GLY A 321 26.36 -8.57 5.37
N ASN A 322 27.31 -7.78 4.88
CA ASN A 322 28.09 -6.87 5.72
C ASN A 322 27.35 -5.55 5.94
N PRO A 323 27.48 -4.93 7.13
CA PRO A 323 26.81 -3.66 7.39
C PRO A 323 27.45 -2.51 6.59
N THR A 324 26.60 -1.67 6.02
CA THR A 324 26.90 -0.34 5.49
C THR A 324 26.26 0.72 6.40
N PHE A 325 26.86 1.90 6.47
CA PHE A 325 26.46 2.96 7.40
C PHE A 325 26.24 4.28 6.66
N VAL A 326 25.11 4.93 6.90
CA VAL A 326 24.90 6.34 6.56
C VAL A 326 25.53 7.18 7.67
N ILE A 327 26.45 8.06 7.28
CA ILE A 327 27.23 8.89 8.18
C ILE A 327 26.92 10.34 7.87
N THR A 328 26.44 11.05 8.88
CA THR A 328 26.17 12.47 8.81
C THR A 328 27.42 13.24 9.23
N LYS A 329 27.78 14.24 8.43
CA LYS A 329 28.80 15.23 8.73
C LYS A 329 28.11 16.58 8.86
N GLU A 330 27.96 17.05 10.09
CA GLU A 330 27.35 18.35 10.40
C GLU A 330 28.44 19.44 10.40
N LYS A 331 28.21 20.49 9.62
CA LYS A 331 29.07 21.67 9.54
C LYS A 331 28.42 22.84 10.27
N TRP A 332 29.03 23.28 11.36
CA TRP A 332 28.57 24.46 12.09
C TRP A 332 29.19 25.75 11.54
N ILE A 333 28.34 26.74 11.23
CA ILE A 333 28.70 28.02 10.63
C ILE A 333 28.56 29.13 11.68
N ILE A 334 29.69 29.72 12.08
CA ILE A 334 29.76 30.68 13.20
C ILE A 334 29.01 31.97 12.90
N SER A 335 29.15 32.53 11.70
CA SER A 335 28.61 33.86 11.37
C SER A 335 27.09 33.93 11.42
N THR A 336 26.41 32.81 11.14
CA THR A 336 24.95 32.68 11.10
C THR A 336 24.38 31.89 12.27
N ASP A 337 25.23 31.22 13.06
CA ASP A 337 24.82 30.24 14.08
C ASP A 337 23.88 29.18 13.48
N SER A 338 24.27 28.64 12.32
CA SER A 338 23.51 27.65 11.55
C SER A 338 24.35 26.40 11.27
N HIS A 339 23.68 25.34 10.80
CA HIS A 339 24.28 24.04 10.52
C HIS A 339 23.98 23.64 9.08
N ALA A 340 24.88 22.88 8.46
CA ALA A 340 24.68 22.28 7.15
C ALA A 340 25.15 20.82 7.19
N ASP A 341 24.27 19.89 6.82
CA ASP A 341 24.49 18.45 6.95
C ASP A 341 24.86 17.81 5.62
N SER A 342 25.83 16.90 5.66
CA SER A 342 26.21 16.09 4.52
C SER A 342 26.11 14.61 4.88
N TYR A 343 25.57 13.80 3.96
CA TYR A 343 25.20 12.40 4.21
C TYR A 343 25.96 11.49 3.25
N TYR A 344 26.64 10.49 3.82
CA TYR A 344 27.56 9.62 3.08
C TYR A 344 27.38 8.16 3.46
N VAL A 345 27.42 7.25 2.49
CA VAL A 345 27.37 5.81 2.73
C VAL A 345 28.77 5.24 2.80
N TYR A 346 29.12 4.60 3.91
CA TYR A 346 30.39 3.91 4.11
C TYR A 346 30.18 2.41 4.29
N ASN A 347 31.10 1.61 3.74
CA ASN A 347 31.12 0.18 4.00
C ASN A 347 31.74 -0.14 5.37
N SER A 348 31.67 -1.42 5.76
CA SER A 348 32.23 -1.92 7.01
C SER A 348 33.76 -1.75 7.17
N ALA A 349 34.48 -1.46 6.08
CA ALA A 349 35.92 -1.19 6.07
C ALA A 349 36.27 0.31 6.21
N GLY A 350 35.28 1.20 6.18
CA GLY A 350 35.46 2.65 6.23
C GLY A 350 35.73 3.28 4.86
N GLU A 351 35.42 2.56 3.79
CA GLU A 351 35.52 3.08 2.42
C GLU A 351 34.19 3.75 2.05
N LEU A 352 34.28 4.96 1.50
CA LEU A 352 33.13 5.69 0.97
C LEU A 352 32.56 4.95 -0.25
N LEU A 353 31.31 4.54 -0.16
CA LEU A 353 30.57 3.91 -1.25
C LEU A 353 29.81 4.95 -2.09
N ASN A 354 29.08 5.85 -1.42
CA ASN A 354 28.28 6.86 -2.10
C ASN A 354 28.13 8.15 -1.28
N THR A 355 27.85 9.25 -1.96
CA THR A 355 27.44 10.53 -1.37
C THR A 355 25.96 10.69 -1.64
N ILE A 356 25.14 10.78 -0.59
CA ILE A 356 23.69 10.95 -0.72
C ILE A 356 23.39 12.42 -1.05
N PHE A 357 23.88 13.33 -0.20
CA PHE A 357 23.71 14.76 -0.37
C PHE A 357 24.75 15.54 0.45
N GLU A 358 25.10 16.76 0.04
CA GLU A 358 26.07 17.61 0.75
C GLU A 358 25.50 19.01 1.05
N ASP A 359 25.91 19.57 2.18
CA ASP A 359 25.56 20.92 2.66
C ASP A 359 24.03 21.21 2.66
N ALA A 360 23.21 20.26 3.11
CA ALA A 360 21.77 20.46 3.31
C ALA A 360 21.52 21.35 4.55
N ASP A 361 20.69 22.39 4.39
CA ASP A 361 20.18 23.21 5.50
C ASP A 361 19.16 22.42 6.33
N ASN A 362 18.38 21.54 5.68
CA ASN A 362 17.41 20.66 6.30
C ASN A 362 17.07 19.49 5.36
N VAL A 363 16.51 18.41 5.90
CA VAL A 363 15.98 17.28 5.14
C VAL A 363 14.54 17.01 5.55
N GLN A 364 13.71 16.67 4.57
CA GLN A 364 12.33 16.26 4.79
C GLN A 364 12.07 14.92 4.08
N PRO A 365 11.75 13.84 4.81
CA PRO A 365 11.32 12.60 4.18
C PRO A 365 9.96 12.81 3.51
N MET A 366 9.76 12.19 2.35
CA MET A 366 8.48 12.18 1.64
C MET A 366 7.77 10.85 1.89
N SER A 367 6.44 10.82 1.96
CA SER A 367 5.64 9.60 2.00
C SER A 367 6.02 8.66 0.86
N ASP A 368 6.02 7.37 1.16
CA ASP A 368 6.29 6.31 0.18
C ASP A 368 5.08 6.08 -0.72
N VAL A 369 5.34 5.87 -2.02
CA VAL A 369 4.31 5.57 -3.01
C VAL A 369 4.63 4.21 -3.62
N LYS A 370 3.69 3.26 -3.52
CA LYS A 370 3.87 1.88 -4.00
C LYS A 370 4.32 1.88 -5.47
N GLY A 371 5.40 1.15 -5.76
CA GLY A 371 5.98 1.03 -7.10
C GLY A 371 7.01 2.11 -7.47
N PHE A 372 7.26 3.07 -6.57
CA PHE A 372 8.25 4.13 -6.75
C PHE A 372 9.27 4.10 -5.61
N ALA A 373 10.50 4.53 -5.92
CA ALA A 373 11.56 4.61 -4.90
C ALA A 373 11.21 5.61 -3.80
N ARG A 374 11.67 5.31 -2.58
CA ARG A 374 11.60 6.26 -1.45
C ARG A 374 12.34 7.54 -1.81
N GLN A 375 11.84 8.69 -1.36
CA GLN A 375 12.51 9.97 -1.60
C GLN A 375 12.62 10.82 -0.34
N ASN A 376 13.75 11.50 -0.23
CA ASN A 376 13.93 12.60 0.73
C ASN A 376 14.15 13.91 -0.05
N CYS A 377 13.54 15.00 0.44
CA CYS A 377 13.76 16.35 -0.04
C CYS A 377 14.85 17.04 0.79
N PHE A 378 16.01 17.24 0.20
CA PHE A 378 17.13 17.99 0.79
C PHE A 378 17.04 19.47 0.41
N ILE A 379 17.03 20.32 1.43
CA ILE A 379 16.80 21.75 1.31
C ILE A 379 18.15 22.47 1.35
N THR A 380 18.37 23.37 0.40
CA THR A 380 19.57 24.23 0.33
C THR A 380 19.16 25.66 0.01
N THR A 381 20.11 26.59 0.00
CA THR A 381 19.87 27.97 -0.43
C THR A 381 20.68 28.34 -1.67
N ASP A 382 20.08 29.13 -2.56
CA ASP A 382 20.77 29.72 -3.70
C ASP A 382 21.66 30.91 -3.26
N ASN A 383 22.44 31.47 -4.21
CA ASN A 383 23.33 32.60 -3.94
C ASN A 383 22.61 33.89 -3.49
N THR A 384 21.28 33.92 -3.56
CA THR A 384 20.43 35.04 -3.11
C THR A 384 19.69 34.74 -1.80
N GLY A 385 19.88 33.54 -1.24
CA GLY A 385 19.25 33.07 0.00
C GLY A 385 17.85 32.49 -0.18
N ASN A 386 17.41 32.22 -1.42
CA ASN A 386 16.14 31.52 -1.65
C ASN A 386 16.34 30.02 -1.50
N TYR A 387 15.36 29.34 -0.91
CA TYR A 387 15.41 27.88 -0.78
C TYR A 387 15.31 27.17 -2.13
N ILE A 388 16.06 26.07 -2.24
CA ILE A 388 16.03 25.10 -3.32
C ILE A 388 15.70 23.73 -2.71
N TYR A 389 14.74 23.04 -3.30
CA TYR A 389 14.31 21.70 -2.93
C TYR A 389 14.94 20.68 -3.87
N ASN A 390 15.62 19.67 -3.32
CA ASN A 390 16.29 18.60 -4.07
C ASN A 390 15.76 17.25 -3.63
N PHE A 391 14.96 16.60 -4.46
CA PHE A 391 14.38 15.29 -4.20
C PHE A 391 15.36 14.22 -4.64
N VAL A 392 15.78 13.37 -3.70
CA VAL A 392 16.76 12.31 -3.92
C VAL A 392 16.08 10.97 -3.73
N ASP A 393 16.25 10.09 -4.72
CA ASP A 393 15.87 8.68 -4.64
C ASP A 393 16.77 7.98 -3.61
N MET A 394 16.17 7.39 -2.58
CA MET A 394 16.91 6.85 -1.44
C MET A 394 17.43 5.42 -1.66
N ASP A 395 17.10 4.78 -2.78
CA ASP A 395 17.60 3.45 -3.16
C ASP A 395 18.87 3.58 -4.01
N THR A 396 18.90 4.59 -4.88
CA THR A 396 20.01 4.85 -5.83
C THR A 396 20.89 6.03 -5.43
N TYR A 397 20.37 6.93 -4.58
CA TYR A 397 20.94 8.23 -4.22
C TYR A 397 21.05 9.23 -5.37
N ASP A 398 20.29 9.02 -6.45
CA ASP A 398 20.21 9.97 -7.56
C ASP A 398 19.24 11.13 -7.22
N ASN A 399 19.66 12.36 -7.50
CA ASN A 399 18.77 13.52 -7.45
C ASN A 399 17.80 13.47 -8.64
N VAL A 400 16.52 13.24 -8.35
CA VAL A 400 15.46 13.06 -9.35
C VAL A 400 14.75 14.37 -9.71
N LEU A 401 14.77 15.37 -8.81
CA LEU A 401 14.18 16.68 -9.07
C LEU A 401 14.88 17.77 -8.25
N THR A 402 15.26 18.87 -8.91
CA THR A 402 15.63 20.12 -8.24
C THR A 402 14.67 21.22 -8.65
N MET A 403 14.02 21.86 -7.67
CA MET A 403 13.11 22.99 -7.92
C MET A 403 13.35 24.14 -6.94
N PRO A 404 13.18 25.40 -7.37
CA PRO A 404 13.20 26.54 -6.45
C PRO A 404 11.94 26.54 -5.57
N ALA A 405 12.03 27.10 -4.37
CA ALA A 405 10.85 27.31 -3.52
C ALA A 405 9.84 28.30 -4.11
N ILE A 406 10.25 29.13 -5.07
CA ILE A 406 9.35 30.05 -5.77
C ILE A 406 8.85 29.39 -7.07
N VAL A 407 7.58 29.05 -7.12
CA VAL A 407 6.89 28.42 -8.26
C VAL A 407 5.73 29.34 -8.66
N ASP A 408 5.69 29.78 -9.92
CA ASP A 408 4.66 30.69 -10.47
C ASP A 408 4.35 31.89 -9.57
N ASP A 409 5.40 32.62 -9.17
CA ASP A 409 5.38 33.80 -8.28
C ASP A 409 4.95 33.55 -6.82
N ASN A 410 4.57 32.33 -6.45
CA ASN A 410 4.25 31.94 -5.08
C ASN A 410 5.39 31.15 -4.43
N THR A 411 5.57 31.34 -3.13
CA THR A 411 6.53 30.56 -2.36
C THR A 411 5.86 29.29 -1.85
N VAL A 412 6.27 28.15 -2.39
CA VAL A 412 5.93 26.83 -1.87
C VAL A 412 6.71 26.61 -0.58
N THR A 413 6.05 26.05 0.44
CA THR A 413 6.64 25.81 1.76
C THR A 413 7.10 24.37 1.92
N THR A 414 7.81 24.08 3.01
CA THR A 414 8.14 22.70 3.42
C THR A 414 6.92 21.92 3.92
N GLN A 415 5.72 22.51 3.97
CA GLN A 415 4.50 21.72 4.12
C GLN A 415 4.16 21.10 2.76
N MET A 416 4.95 20.09 2.39
CA MET A 416 4.87 19.40 1.11
C MET A 416 5.09 17.90 1.28
N ASP A 417 4.49 17.12 0.39
CA ASP A 417 4.66 15.69 0.37
C ASP A 417 4.35 15.08 -1.02
N ARG A 418 4.48 13.76 -1.15
CA ARG A 418 4.07 12.98 -2.33
C ARG A 418 2.73 12.29 -2.09
N VAL A 419 1.87 12.34 -3.10
CA VAL A 419 0.59 11.61 -3.12
C VAL A 419 0.53 10.75 -4.39
N ALA A 420 0.02 9.53 -4.27
CA ALA A 420 -0.17 8.63 -5.40
C ALA A 420 -1.09 9.25 -6.46
N ASP A 421 -0.77 9.06 -7.74
CA ASP A 421 -1.55 9.62 -8.85
C ASP A 421 -1.58 8.67 -10.05
N ALA A 422 -2.73 8.62 -10.72
CA ALA A 422 -2.97 7.72 -11.84
C ALA A 422 -2.18 8.08 -13.12
N GLU A 423 -1.99 9.37 -13.40
CA GLU A 423 -1.38 9.84 -14.65
C GLU A 423 0.13 9.93 -14.53
N TYR A 424 0.62 10.42 -13.39
CA TYR A 424 2.05 10.69 -13.16
C TYR A 424 2.73 9.63 -12.29
N GLY A 425 1.99 8.65 -11.78
CA GLY A 425 2.44 7.72 -10.75
C GLY A 425 2.39 8.33 -9.34
N TYR A 426 2.95 9.53 -9.19
CA TYR A 426 2.79 10.38 -8.01
C TYR A 426 2.82 11.85 -8.41
N LYS A 427 2.30 12.71 -7.53
CA LYS A 427 2.43 14.18 -7.59
C LYS A 427 2.99 14.68 -6.27
N TYR A 428 3.68 15.81 -6.31
CA TYR A 428 3.97 16.58 -5.11
C TYR A 428 2.80 17.51 -4.81
N VAL A 429 2.37 17.55 -3.55
CA VAL A 429 1.39 18.48 -3.03
C VAL A 429 2.07 19.40 -2.04
N ALA A 430 1.78 20.71 -2.07
CA ALA A 430 2.44 21.64 -1.17
C ALA A 430 1.60 22.87 -0.83
N ALA A 431 1.64 23.30 0.43
CA ALA A 431 1.05 24.57 0.84
C ALA A 431 1.93 25.76 0.43
N THR A 432 1.29 26.87 0.07
CA THR A 432 1.96 28.12 -0.25
C THR A 432 2.08 29.04 0.98
N ALA A 433 3.06 29.94 0.97
CA ALA A 433 3.35 30.82 2.12
C ALA A 433 2.39 32.01 2.25
N ASN A 434 1.64 32.35 1.19
CA ASN A 434 0.84 33.57 1.13
C ASN A 434 -0.65 33.24 1.25
N ALA A 435 -1.23 33.43 2.43
CA ALA A 435 -2.68 33.41 2.59
C ALA A 435 -3.28 34.68 1.95
N GLU A 436 -4.20 34.51 1.01
CA GLU A 436 -4.92 35.61 0.38
C GLU A 436 -6.24 35.89 1.11
N ASN A 437 -6.81 37.08 0.90
CA ASN A 437 -8.21 37.31 1.24
C ASN A 437 -8.97 37.52 -0.06
N ASP A 438 -10.12 36.87 -0.18
CA ASP A 438 -11.01 37.11 -1.31
C ASP A 438 -11.67 38.51 -1.25
N ASP A 439 -12.40 38.86 -2.30
CA ASP A 439 -13.15 40.13 -2.39
C ASP A 439 -14.17 40.34 -1.25
N GLN A 440 -14.46 39.29 -0.47
CA GLN A 440 -15.42 39.26 0.63
C GLN A 440 -14.72 39.25 2.01
N GLY A 441 -13.38 39.29 2.05
CA GLY A 441 -12.57 39.27 3.26
C GLY A 441 -12.49 37.90 3.94
N ARG A 442 -12.70 36.82 3.19
CA ARG A 442 -12.50 35.43 3.64
C ARG A 442 -11.04 35.04 3.38
N ALA A 443 -10.40 34.44 4.37
CA ALA A 443 -9.07 33.86 4.22
C ALA A 443 -9.12 32.71 3.21
N CYS A 444 -8.15 32.69 2.31
CA CYS A 444 -7.96 31.69 1.27
C CYS A 444 -6.52 31.19 1.34
N GLU A 445 -6.36 29.88 1.49
CA GLU A 445 -5.06 29.22 1.33
C GLU A 445 -4.99 28.63 -0.08
N ALA A 446 -3.79 28.53 -0.65
CA ALA A 446 -3.56 27.87 -1.93
C ALA A 446 -2.67 26.65 -1.75
N ILE A 447 -3.14 25.51 -2.26
CA ILE A 447 -2.41 24.24 -2.31
C ILE A 447 -1.99 23.97 -3.75
N TYR A 448 -0.70 23.80 -3.97
CA TYR A 448 -0.09 23.55 -5.27
C TYR A 448 0.09 22.06 -5.50
N TRP A 449 -0.26 21.61 -6.71
CA TRP A 449 0.03 20.28 -7.22
C TRP A 449 1.09 20.37 -8.30
N ILE A 450 2.16 19.60 -8.14
CA ILE A 450 3.36 19.66 -8.96
C ILE A 450 3.67 18.26 -9.47
N ALA A 451 3.89 18.12 -10.77
CA ALA A 451 4.26 16.86 -11.40
C ALA A 451 5.69 16.42 -10.98
N PRO A 452 6.06 15.14 -11.16
CA PRO A 452 7.40 14.64 -10.82
C PRO A 452 8.57 15.39 -11.47
N ASP A 453 8.34 16.06 -12.60
CA ASP A 453 9.34 16.86 -13.31
C ASP A 453 9.44 18.31 -12.82
N GLY A 454 8.67 18.68 -11.79
CA GLY A 454 8.64 20.02 -11.20
C GLY A 454 7.66 20.98 -11.87
N GLN A 455 6.89 20.54 -12.88
CA GLN A 455 5.87 21.37 -13.49
C GLN A 455 4.68 21.57 -12.53
N HIS A 456 4.31 22.81 -12.24
CA HIS A 456 3.04 23.13 -11.59
C HIS A 456 1.88 22.78 -12.54
N ILE A 457 0.97 21.92 -12.07
CA ILE A 457 -0.13 21.36 -12.87
C ILE A 457 -1.52 21.76 -12.36
N ASP A 458 -1.68 22.05 -11.06
CA ASP A 458 -2.96 22.51 -10.51
C ASP A 458 -2.81 23.33 -9.22
N THR A 459 -3.81 24.18 -8.94
CA THR A 459 -3.92 24.95 -7.70
C THR A 459 -5.32 24.83 -7.10
N HIS A 460 -5.40 24.27 -5.90
CA HIS A 460 -6.64 24.24 -5.12
C HIS A 460 -6.70 25.44 -4.18
N HIS A 461 -7.73 26.27 -4.35
CA HIS A 461 -7.96 27.45 -3.52
C HIS A 461 -8.97 27.11 -2.42
N ILE A 462 -8.51 27.12 -1.17
CA ILE A 462 -9.27 26.65 -0.02
C ILE A 462 -9.75 27.83 0.84
N TYR A 463 -11.06 28.08 0.83
CA TYR A 463 -11.66 29.17 1.60
C TYR A 463 -11.97 28.77 3.05
N LEU A 464 -11.21 29.33 3.99
CA LEU A 464 -11.34 29.06 5.43
C LEU A 464 -12.31 30.02 6.15
N GLY A 465 -13.01 30.90 5.42
CA GLY A 465 -13.98 31.85 5.99
C GLY A 465 -13.33 33.07 6.66
N THR A 466 -14.04 33.70 7.61
CA THR A 466 -13.63 35.00 8.20
C THR A 466 -13.04 34.87 9.60
N ASN A 467 -12.38 35.93 10.09
CA ASN A 467 -11.76 36.02 11.42
C ASN A 467 -10.62 35.01 11.67
N VAL A 468 -10.01 34.46 10.62
CA VAL A 468 -8.82 33.60 10.72
C VAL A 468 -7.63 34.43 11.20
N ALA A 469 -6.97 33.98 12.27
CA ALA A 469 -5.74 34.56 12.78
C ALA A 469 -4.52 33.81 12.24
N THR A 470 -4.61 32.48 12.19
CA THR A 470 -3.65 31.58 11.53
C THR A 470 -4.37 30.30 11.15
N ALA A 471 -3.91 29.65 10.08
CA ALA A 471 -4.31 28.31 9.71
C ALA A 471 -3.04 27.49 9.42
N VAL A 472 -3.09 26.19 9.68
CA VAL A 472 -2.02 25.26 9.35
C VAL A 472 -2.65 24.06 8.69
N ALA A 473 -2.25 23.78 7.45
CA ALA A 473 -2.67 22.59 6.72
C ALA A 473 -1.87 21.38 7.18
N ASN A 474 -2.51 20.21 7.23
CA ASN A 474 -1.83 18.93 7.32
C ASN A 474 -1.59 18.40 5.90
N ILE A 475 -0.36 18.58 5.40
CA ILE A 475 0.06 18.13 4.06
C ILE A 475 1.02 16.96 4.26
N THR A 476 0.46 15.77 4.49
CA THR A 476 1.18 14.50 4.34
C THR A 476 0.54 13.69 3.22
N GLY A 477 1.30 12.78 2.62
CA GLY A 477 0.82 11.91 1.55
C GLY A 477 -0.45 11.17 1.94
N GLU A 478 -0.52 10.69 3.20
CA GLU A 478 -1.69 9.98 3.68
C GLU A 478 -2.86 10.93 3.99
N ALA A 479 -2.61 12.09 4.63
CA ALA A 479 -3.68 13.01 5.03
C ALA A 479 -4.42 13.64 3.84
N VAL A 480 -3.74 13.78 2.71
CA VAL A 480 -4.29 14.28 1.44
C VAL A 480 -4.68 13.14 0.50
N SER A 481 -4.48 11.88 0.90
CA SER A 481 -4.89 10.73 0.08
C SER A 481 -6.39 10.76 -0.15
N ARG A 482 -6.79 10.53 -1.41
CA ARG A 482 -8.19 10.28 -1.76
C ARG A 482 -8.75 9.12 -0.94
N PHE A 483 -10.05 9.15 -0.72
CA PHE A 483 -10.82 8.11 -0.03
C PHE A 483 -10.55 7.97 1.49
N LEU A 484 -9.65 8.78 2.07
CA LEU A 484 -9.37 8.75 3.50
C LEU A 484 -10.47 9.45 4.31
N VAL A 485 -10.84 10.68 3.91
CA VAL A 485 -11.80 11.50 4.67
C VAL A 485 -13.24 11.24 4.22
N ASN A 486 -13.53 11.35 2.93
CA ASN A 486 -14.77 10.87 2.31
C ASN A 486 -14.44 9.72 1.35
N THR A 487 -15.43 8.98 0.87
CA THR A 487 -15.25 7.97 -0.18
C THR A 487 -15.52 8.49 -1.59
N ASP A 488 -15.62 9.81 -1.79
CA ASP A 488 -15.75 10.45 -3.11
C ASP A 488 -14.38 10.75 -3.76
N ASP A 489 -14.41 11.26 -4.99
CA ASP A 489 -13.20 11.48 -5.80
C ASP A 489 -12.50 12.84 -5.51
N ASP A 490 -13.09 13.69 -4.67
CA ASP A 490 -12.53 15.01 -4.34
C ASP A 490 -11.32 14.84 -3.40
N TYR A 491 -10.33 15.74 -3.48
CA TYR A 491 -9.30 15.82 -2.44
C TYR A 491 -9.80 16.62 -1.24
N GLU A 492 -9.51 16.15 -0.03
CA GLU A 492 -9.80 16.87 1.20
C GLU A 492 -8.54 17.35 1.94
N TYR A 493 -8.69 18.50 2.61
CA TYR A 493 -7.61 19.17 3.33
C TYR A 493 -8.01 19.40 4.78
N MET A 494 -7.18 18.90 5.69
CA MET A 494 -7.34 19.08 7.13
C MET A 494 -6.57 20.32 7.61
N TYR A 495 -7.27 21.23 8.29
CA TYR A 495 -6.70 22.44 8.86
C TYR A 495 -6.92 22.54 10.37
N LEU A 496 -5.90 23.01 11.08
CA LEU A 496 -6.07 23.63 12.39
C LEU A 496 -6.19 25.14 12.21
N VAL A 497 -7.41 25.66 12.41
CA VAL A 497 -7.73 27.07 12.21
C VAL A 497 -7.87 27.76 13.56
N LYS A 498 -7.07 28.81 13.81
CA LYS A 498 -7.25 29.69 14.98
C LYS A 498 -8.06 30.90 14.58
N ARG A 499 -9.25 31.07 15.16
CA ARG A 499 -10.14 32.20 14.88
C ARG A 499 -10.14 33.23 15.99
N ASN A 500 -10.17 34.51 15.64
CA ASN A 500 -10.35 35.61 16.58
C ASN A 500 -11.76 35.58 17.19
N THR A 501 -11.86 35.60 18.52
CA THR A 501 -13.14 35.56 19.26
C THR A 501 -13.88 36.91 19.31
N GLY A 502 -13.30 37.96 18.74
CA GLY A 502 -13.82 39.34 18.83
C GLY A 502 -13.60 40.01 20.19
N VAL A 503 -12.95 39.32 21.16
CA VAL A 503 -12.64 39.83 22.50
C VAL A 503 -11.13 39.96 22.66
N SER A 504 -10.59 41.17 22.47
CA SER A 504 -9.13 41.42 22.50
C SER A 504 -8.39 40.54 21.48
N SER A 505 -7.16 40.11 21.76
CA SER A 505 -6.34 39.18 20.99
C SER A 505 -6.61 37.70 21.31
N LYS A 506 -7.80 37.35 21.83
CA LYS A 506 -8.13 35.96 22.17
C LYS A 506 -8.56 35.18 20.94
N THR A 507 -7.94 34.03 20.73
CA THR A 507 -8.29 33.07 19.67
C THR A 507 -8.94 31.82 20.23
N LYS A 508 -9.60 31.05 19.37
CA LYS A 508 -10.02 29.67 19.66
C LYS A 508 -9.66 28.78 18.47
N THR A 509 -9.23 27.55 18.75
CA THR A 509 -8.79 26.60 17.72
C THR A 509 -9.95 25.69 17.31
N GLU A 510 -10.10 25.47 16.01
CA GLU A 510 -11.02 24.49 15.43
C GLU A 510 -10.26 23.57 14.47
N LEU A 511 -10.69 22.32 14.41
CA LEU A 511 -10.35 21.39 13.35
C LEU A 511 -11.36 21.59 12.22
N TYR A 512 -10.86 21.90 11.02
CA TYR A 512 -11.67 22.21 9.86
C TYR A 512 -11.21 21.35 8.68
N ILE A 513 -12.10 20.49 8.16
CA ILE A 513 -11.83 19.65 7.00
C ILE A 513 -12.74 20.11 5.87
N VAL A 514 -12.17 20.31 4.69
CA VAL A 514 -12.79 20.95 3.55
C VAL A 514 -12.26 20.31 2.27
N ASN A 515 -13.12 20.09 1.29
CA ASN A 515 -12.69 19.55 0.00
C ASN A 515 -12.04 20.63 -0.89
N GLU A 516 -11.47 20.22 -2.01
CA GLU A 516 -10.88 21.08 -3.04
C GLU A 516 -11.84 22.12 -3.61
N ASN A 517 -13.14 21.84 -3.55
CA ASN A 517 -14.22 22.73 -3.98
C ASN A 517 -14.60 23.78 -2.91
N SER A 518 -13.88 23.82 -1.78
CA SER A 518 -14.16 24.68 -0.62
C SER A 518 -15.49 24.41 0.08
N GLU A 519 -15.99 23.17 -0.02
CA GLU A 519 -17.16 22.70 0.70
C GLU A 519 -16.74 22.09 2.05
N PRO A 520 -17.26 22.58 3.19
CA PRO A 520 -16.90 22.06 4.49
C PRO A 520 -17.42 20.63 4.67
N ILE A 521 -16.51 19.69 4.94
CA ILE A 521 -16.83 18.28 5.23
C ILE A 521 -17.03 18.08 6.73
N PHE A 522 -16.11 18.62 7.53
CA PHE A 522 -16.12 18.46 8.98
C PHE A 522 -15.64 19.72 9.69
N THR A 523 -16.27 20.02 10.82
CA THR A 523 -15.85 21.13 11.68
C THR A 523 -16.03 20.72 13.13
N TYR A 524 -14.93 20.74 13.87
CA TYR A 524 -14.91 20.42 15.28
C TYR A 524 -14.27 21.55 16.09
N MET A 525 -14.97 21.98 17.13
CA MET A 525 -14.49 22.96 18.10
C MET A 525 -15.06 22.60 19.48
N PRO A 526 -14.26 22.62 20.56
CA PRO A 526 -14.74 22.30 21.90
C PRO A 526 -15.89 23.22 22.33
N GLU A 527 -16.94 22.66 22.94
CA GLU A 527 -18.09 23.43 23.41
C GLU A 527 -17.74 24.34 24.60
N ASP A 528 -16.91 23.86 25.54
CA ASP A 528 -16.48 24.64 26.69
C ASP A 528 -15.55 25.77 26.23
N ALA A 529 -15.81 26.99 26.70
CA ALA A 529 -15.02 28.17 26.40
C ALA A 529 -13.63 28.17 27.07
N ASN A 530 -13.41 27.32 28.08
CA ASN A 530 -12.14 27.15 28.79
C ASN A 530 -11.35 25.92 28.35
N VAL A 531 -11.84 25.19 27.33
CA VAL A 531 -11.16 24.07 26.70
C VAL A 531 -10.80 24.47 25.28
N ASP A 532 -9.58 24.16 24.86
CA ASP A 532 -9.10 24.39 23.50
C ASP A 532 -8.45 23.11 22.95
N ILE A 533 -8.32 23.04 21.63
CA ILE A 533 -7.60 21.95 20.97
C ILE A 533 -6.10 22.13 21.26
N TYR A 534 -5.49 21.11 21.85
CA TYR A 534 -4.05 21.08 22.12
C TYR A 534 -3.27 20.58 20.90
N THR A 535 -3.70 19.45 20.32
CA THR A 535 -3.10 18.87 19.11
C THR A 535 -4.10 17.92 18.43
N VAL A 536 -3.87 17.64 17.14
CA VAL A 536 -4.62 16.69 16.33
C VAL A 536 -3.64 15.84 15.54
N TRP A 537 -3.94 14.56 15.38
CA TRP A 537 -3.21 13.68 14.47
C TRP A 537 -4.12 12.60 13.90
N THR A 538 -3.70 12.04 12.77
CA THR A 538 -4.29 10.84 12.15
C THR A 538 -3.45 9.62 12.48
N PHE A 539 -4.09 8.46 12.64
CA PHE A 539 -3.40 7.21 12.96
C PHE A 539 -4.23 5.99 12.55
N ASN A 540 -3.63 4.79 12.62
CA ASN A 540 -4.22 3.52 12.16
C ASN A 540 -4.65 3.55 10.68
N LEU A 541 -3.91 4.26 9.82
CA LEU A 541 -4.32 4.56 8.45
C LEU A 541 -4.46 3.33 7.54
N ASP A 542 -3.78 2.23 7.88
CA ASP A 542 -3.85 1.00 7.07
C ASP A 542 -4.94 0.03 7.51
N CYS A 543 -5.54 0.22 8.70
CA CYS A 543 -6.48 -0.75 9.27
C CYS A 543 -7.78 -0.12 9.79
N LYS A 544 -7.69 0.99 10.51
CA LYS A 544 -8.85 1.68 11.10
C LYS A 544 -8.57 3.18 11.18
N PRO A 545 -8.54 3.87 10.04
CA PRO A 545 -8.13 5.26 9.98
C PRO A 545 -8.93 6.11 10.96
N THR A 546 -8.25 6.91 11.79
CA THR A 546 -8.88 7.65 12.88
C THR A 546 -8.20 9.00 13.10
N ILE A 547 -8.99 10.02 13.41
CA ILE A 547 -8.52 11.33 13.87
C ILE A 547 -8.59 11.35 15.40
N ALA A 548 -7.47 11.66 16.05
CA ALA A 548 -7.41 11.98 17.47
C ALA A 548 -7.39 13.50 17.66
N VAL A 549 -8.31 14.00 18.50
CA VAL A 549 -8.33 15.39 18.93
C VAL A 549 -8.07 15.45 20.43
N VAL A 550 -6.88 15.94 20.81
CA VAL A 550 -6.53 16.14 22.22
C VAL A 550 -6.93 17.53 22.65
N LEU A 551 -7.67 17.58 23.74
CA LEU A 551 -8.20 18.79 24.35
C LEU A 551 -7.39 19.13 25.59
N ARG A 552 -7.27 20.42 25.89
CA ARG A 552 -6.65 20.92 27.12
C ARG A 552 -7.57 21.89 27.83
N ASP A 553 -7.77 21.66 29.13
CA ASP A 553 -8.54 22.55 30.00
C ASP A 553 -7.68 23.66 30.64
N ALA A 554 -8.32 24.54 31.42
CA ALA A 554 -7.65 25.64 32.11
C ALA A 554 -6.68 25.21 33.24
N ASN A 555 -6.66 23.93 33.63
CA ASN A 555 -5.75 23.35 34.62
C ASN A 555 -4.62 22.51 33.98
N ASP A 556 -4.43 22.64 32.66
CA ASP A 556 -3.52 21.81 31.85
C ASP A 556 -3.86 20.31 31.84
N ALA A 557 -5.08 19.94 32.25
CA ALA A 557 -5.56 18.57 32.17
C ALA A 557 -6.01 18.25 30.73
N LEU A 558 -5.66 17.06 30.27
CA LEU A 558 -5.92 16.62 28.91
C LEU A 558 -7.09 15.62 28.85
N SER A 559 -7.79 15.64 27.73
CA SER A 559 -8.73 14.59 27.31
C SER A 559 -8.60 14.36 25.81
N ILE A 560 -9.19 13.29 25.30
CA ILE A 560 -9.10 12.91 23.88
C ILE A 560 -10.45 12.52 23.33
N GLU A 561 -10.74 12.96 22.11
CA GLU A 561 -11.91 12.57 21.33
C GLU A 561 -11.45 11.98 20.00
N LEU A 562 -11.97 10.80 19.65
CA LEU A 562 -11.59 10.06 18.45
C LEU A 562 -12.72 10.06 17.42
N PHE A 563 -12.37 10.24 16.14
CA PHE A 563 -13.31 10.20 15.02
C PHE A 563 -12.84 9.18 13.99
N SER A 564 -13.65 8.14 13.76
CA SER A 564 -13.35 7.12 12.75
C SER A 564 -13.47 7.72 11.34
N LEU A 565 -12.56 7.34 10.46
CA LEU A 565 -12.55 7.68 9.05
C LEU A 565 -12.89 6.45 8.19
N PRO A 566 -13.44 6.64 6.98
CA PRO A 566 -13.89 7.91 6.43
C PRO A 566 -15.13 8.44 7.18
N LEU A 567 -15.29 9.76 7.22
CA LEU A 567 -16.40 10.45 7.88
C LEU A 567 -17.72 10.23 7.14
N ASN A 568 -17.66 10.21 5.82
CA ASN A 568 -18.78 9.98 4.92
C ASN A 568 -18.43 8.76 4.06
N LYS A 569 -19.41 7.88 3.87
CA LYS A 569 -19.28 6.67 3.04
C LYS A 569 -20.66 6.20 2.57
N PHE A 570 -20.69 5.50 1.43
CA PHE A 570 -21.92 5.01 0.82
C PHE A 570 -22.98 6.11 0.67
N GLU A 571 -22.59 7.28 0.16
CA GLU A 571 -23.50 8.45 0.07
C GLU A 571 -24.76 8.18 -0.75
N ALA A 572 -24.70 7.22 -1.68
CA ALA A 572 -25.85 6.76 -2.44
C ALA A 572 -26.94 6.10 -1.56
N GLY A 573 -26.60 5.64 -0.35
CA GLY A 573 -27.52 5.18 0.68
C GLY A 573 -27.32 3.72 1.11
N GLY A 574 -28.28 3.23 1.90
CA GLY A 574 -28.26 1.90 2.50
C GLY A 574 -27.80 1.89 3.96
N SER A 575 -28.19 0.87 4.70
CA SER A 575 -27.82 0.65 6.11
C SER A 575 -26.98 -0.60 6.33
N GLY A 576 -26.58 -1.28 5.24
CA GLY A 576 -25.78 -2.50 5.29
C GLY A 576 -26.55 -3.75 5.69
N THR A 577 -27.89 -3.70 5.71
CA THR A 577 -28.75 -4.85 6.03
C THR A 577 -29.16 -5.60 4.77
N VAL A 578 -29.64 -6.84 4.89
CA VAL A 578 -30.10 -7.62 3.73
C VAL A 578 -31.18 -6.88 2.94
N GLU A 579 -32.13 -6.24 3.64
CA GLU A 579 -33.25 -5.51 3.03
C GLU A 579 -32.87 -4.11 2.51
N ASP A 580 -31.77 -3.55 3.00
CA ASP A 580 -31.30 -2.20 2.72
C ASP A 580 -29.76 -2.18 2.67
N PRO A 581 -29.15 -2.79 1.62
CA PRO A 581 -27.70 -2.93 1.50
C PRO A 581 -27.04 -1.58 1.23
N TYR A 582 -25.79 -1.43 1.66
CA TYR A 582 -24.97 -0.27 1.30
C TYR A 582 -24.80 -0.19 -0.23
N LEU A 583 -24.99 1.00 -0.79
CA LEU A 583 -24.87 1.24 -2.22
C LEU A 583 -23.46 1.72 -2.56
N ILE A 584 -22.67 0.86 -3.22
CA ILE A 584 -21.31 1.15 -3.65
C ILE A 584 -21.38 1.98 -4.94
N SER A 585 -20.95 3.24 -4.90
CA SER A 585 -21.00 4.13 -6.06
C SER A 585 -19.64 4.70 -6.48
N THR A 586 -18.61 4.51 -5.66
CA THR A 586 -17.23 4.96 -5.90
C THR A 586 -16.24 3.85 -5.58
N VAL A 587 -14.98 4.01 -5.99
CA VAL A 587 -13.90 3.09 -5.59
C VAL A 587 -13.62 3.18 -4.09
N GLY A 588 -13.74 4.36 -3.48
CA GLY A 588 -13.66 4.53 -2.03
C GLY A 588 -14.71 3.70 -1.27
N ASP A 589 -15.96 3.64 -1.75
CA ASP A 589 -16.99 2.78 -1.17
C ASP A 589 -16.62 1.30 -1.27
N LEU A 590 -16.01 0.88 -2.39
CA LEU A 590 -15.56 -0.49 -2.59
C LEU A 590 -14.47 -0.87 -1.59
N MET A 591 -13.55 0.05 -1.29
CA MET A 591 -12.52 -0.15 -0.25
C MET A 591 -13.14 -0.32 1.15
N GLN A 592 -14.32 0.25 1.41
CA GLN A 592 -14.99 0.10 2.71
C GLN A 592 -15.63 -1.28 2.93
N VAL A 593 -15.75 -2.12 1.89
CA VAL A 593 -16.33 -3.47 2.02
C VAL A 593 -15.57 -4.31 3.05
N ILE A 594 -14.23 -4.22 3.06
CA ILE A 594 -13.39 -4.98 4.00
C ILE A 594 -13.50 -4.48 5.46
N ASN A 595 -13.93 -3.22 5.66
CA ASN A 595 -14.07 -2.61 6.98
C ASN A 595 -15.39 -2.98 7.67
N THR A 596 -16.34 -3.54 6.94
CA THR A 596 -17.62 -4.05 7.46
C THR A 596 -17.95 -5.41 6.83
N PRO A 597 -17.19 -6.46 7.15
CA PRO A 597 -17.21 -7.74 6.43
C PRO A 597 -18.51 -8.55 6.61
N ASP A 598 -19.37 -8.18 7.55
CA ASP A 598 -20.67 -8.79 7.82
C ASP A 598 -21.85 -8.04 7.19
N ALA A 599 -21.62 -6.88 6.55
CA ALA A 599 -22.66 -6.07 5.94
C ALA A 599 -23.05 -6.55 4.53
N HIS A 600 -24.18 -6.04 4.04
CA HIS A 600 -24.70 -6.34 2.71
C HIS A 600 -24.52 -5.16 1.77
N PHE A 601 -24.09 -5.43 0.54
CA PHE A 601 -23.70 -4.42 -0.45
C PHE A 601 -24.38 -4.64 -1.79
N ARG A 602 -24.63 -3.54 -2.50
CA ARG A 602 -25.03 -3.54 -3.90
C ARG A 602 -24.24 -2.48 -4.66
N VAL A 603 -23.63 -2.86 -5.78
CA VAL A 603 -22.99 -1.91 -6.69
C VAL A 603 -24.06 -1.12 -7.42
N ASN A 604 -23.91 0.20 -7.44
CA ASN A 604 -24.91 1.15 -7.91
C ASN A 604 -24.44 1.98 -9.13
N ASN A 605 -23.13 2.02 -9.39
CA ASN A 605 -22.51 2.62 -10.57
C ASN A 605 -21.40 1.72 -11.10
N ASP A 606 -21.00 1.93 -12.35
CA ASP A 606 -19.73 1.37 -12.81
C ASP A 606 -18.59 2.03 -12.04
N ILE A 607 -17.57 1.26 -11.67
CA ILE A 607 -16.43 1.68 -10.88
C ILE A 607 -15.17 1.46 -11.70
N ASP A 608 -14.30 2.45 -11.75
CA ASP A 608 -12.94 2.29 -12.24
C ASP A 608 -11.97 2.33 -11.06
N ALA A 609 -11.23 1.25 -10.86
CA ALA A 609 -10.26 1.09 -9.78
C ALA A 609 -8.81 1.23 -10.27
N GLU A 610 -8.60 1.86 -11.43
CA GLU A 610 -7.27 2.09 -11.99
C GLU A 610 -6.33 2.75 -10.96
N ASN A 611 -5.10 2.22 -10.89
CA ASN A 611 -4.04 2.69 -9.97
C ASN A 611 -4.36 2.61 -8.47
N ILE A 612 -5.43 1.90 -8.09
CA ILE A 612 -5.78 1.64 -6.70
C ILE A 612 -5.58 0.15 -6.43
N THR A 613 -4.65 -0.17 -5.52
CA THR A 613 -4.57 -1.52 -4.96
C THR A 613 -5.57 -1.62 -3.81
N MET A 614 -6.49 -2.57 -3.90
CA MET A 614 -7.46 -2.79 -2.84
C MET A 614 -6.77 -3.23 -1.55
N PRO A 615 -7.15 -2.67 -0.40
CA PRO A 615 -6.64 -3.13 0.88
C PRO A 615 -7.04 -4.58 1.12
N GLN A 616 -6.17 -5.35 1.77
CA GLN A 616 -6.43 -6.76 2.08
C GLN A 616 -7.27 -6.87 3.36
N SER A 617 -8.26 -7.76 3.37
CA SER A 617 -9.05 -8.04 4.58
C SER A 617 -8.32 -9.00 5.51
N GLU A 618 -8.16 -8.59 6.77
CA GLU A 618 -7.70 -9.46 7.87
C GLU A 618 -8.83 -10.33 8.46
N ASN A 619 -10.09 -10.00 8.12
CA ASN A 619 -11.28 -10.69 8.63
C ASN A 619 -11.97 -11.51 7.53
N SER A 620 -12.66 -12.57 7.95
CA SER A 620 -13.52 -13.32 7.03
C SER A 620 -14.78 -12.53 6.68
N PHE A 621 -15.09 -12.45 5.39
CA PHE A 621 -16.32 -11.87 4.87
C PHE A 621 -17.50 -12.83 5.03
N SER A 622 -18.58 -12.38 5.67
CA SER A 622 -19.83 -13.13 5.82
C SER A 622 -21.05 -12.40 5.24
N GLY A 623 -20.86 -11.19 4.74
CA GLY A 623 -21.85 -10.35 4.10
C GLY A 623 -22.31 -10.82 2.72
N SER A 624 -22.90 -9.92 1.91
CA SER A 624 -23.26 -10.20 0.52
C SER A 624 -22.87 -9.09 -0.43
N ILE A 625 -22.57 -9.41 -1.68
CA ILE A 625 -22.34 -8.43 -2.75
C ILE A 625 -23.26 -8.73 -3.93
N ASP A 626 -24.11 -7.79 -4.29
CA ASP A 626 -24.88 -7.78 -5.54
C ASP A 626 -24.26 -6.75 -6.48
N GLY A 627 -23.59 -7.20 -7.53
CA GLY A 627 -22.92 -6.33 -8.49
C GLY A 627 -23.87 -5.48 -9.33
N GLY A 628 -25.19 -5.69 -9.25
CA GLY A 628 -26.18 -4.87 -9.94
C GLY A 628 -26.08 -4.88 -11.48
N ASN A 629 -25.25 -5.75 -12.05
CA ASN A 629 -24.77 -5.72 -13.45
C ASN A 629 -23.98 -4.46 -13.82
N HIS A 630 -23.35 -3.82 -12.85
CA HIS A 630 -22.34 -2.79 -13.07
C HIS A 630 -20.96 -3.40 -13.30
N VAL A 631 -20.10 -2.66 -13.98
CA VAL A 631 -18.71 -3.06 -14.22
C VAL A 631 -17.79 -2.48 -13.17
N ILE A 632 -16.91 -3.32 -12.62
CA ILE A 632 -15.73 -2.86 -11.90
C ILE A 632 -14.53 -3.10 -12.83
N SER A 633 -13.90 -2.01 -13.27
CA SER A 633 -12.75 -2.04 -14.18
C SER A 633 -11.44 -1.88 -13.41
N ASN A 634 -10.36 -2.45 -13.94
CA ASN A 634 -8.99 -2.23 -13.46
C ASN A 634 -8.78 -2.57 -11.97
N LEU A 635 -9.58 -3.50 -11.44
CA LEU A 635 -9.51 -3.94 -10.05
C LEU A 635 -8.18 -4.64 -9.77
N SER A 636 -7.35 -4.07 -8.88
CA SER A 636 -6.12 -4.69 -8.41
C SER A 636 -6.28 -5.18 -6.96
N VAL A 637 -5.98 -6.45 -6.70
CA VAL A 637 -6.08 -7.07 -5.36
C VAL A 637 -4.79 -7.79 -4.97
N ALA A 638 -4.60 -8.02 -3.68
CA ALA A 638 -3.53 -8.84 -3.14
C ALA A 638 -3.88 -10.35 -3.13
N SER A 639 -2.91 -11.19 -2.80
CA SER A 639 -2.89 -12.66 -2.98
C SER A 639 -4.17 -13.40 -2.52
N THR A 640 -4.76 -13.00 -1.39
CA THR A 640 -5.97 -13.66 -0.85
C THR A 640 -7.28 -13.13 -1.44
N GLY A 641 -7.21 -12.24 -2.45
CA GLY A 641 -8.37 -11.70 -3.16
C GLY A 641 -9.05 -10.54 -2.45
N LEU A 642 -10.05 -9.95 -3.12
CA LEU A 642 -10.80 -8.79 -2.63
C LEU A 642 -11.38 -8.97 -1.23
N LEU A 643 -11.84 -10.18 -0.90
CA LEU A 643 -12.56 -10.47 0.35
C LEU A 643 -11.77 -11.35 1.31
N GLY A 644 -10.51 -11.67 1.01
CA GLY A 644 -9.67 -12.58 1.80
C GLY A 644 -10.26 -14.00 1.87
N SER A 645 -11.09 -14.25 2.87
CA SER A 645 -11.85 -15.50 3.00
C SER A 645 -13.34 -15.24 3.17
N ILE A 646 -14.17 -16.00 2.48
CA ILE A 646 -15.63 -15.88 2.54
C ILE A 646 -16.18 -17.05 3.37
N VAL A 647 -16.92 -16.73 4.43
CA VAL A 647 -17.50 -17.72 5.34
C VAL A 647 -19.00 -17.49 5.40
N GLY A 648 -19.74 -18.42 4.81
CA GLY A 648 -21.19 -18.38 4.85
C GLY A 648 -21.78 -18.77 6.20
N VAL A 649 -23.10 -18.69 6.28
CA VAL A 649 -23.88 -19.12 7.45
C VAL A 649 -24.62 -20.41 7.11
N GLU A 650 -24.45 -21.44 7.94
CA GLU A 650 -25.21 -22.68 7.79
C GLU A 650 -26.72 -22.39 7.79
N PRO A 651 -27.46 -22.77 6.74
CA PRO A 651 -28.88 -22.54 6.68
C PRO A 651 -29.64 -23.27 7.80
N ALA A 652 -30.66 -22.62 8.35
CA ALA A 652 -31.51 -23.23 9.37
C ALA A 652 -32.24 -24.51 8.89
N ASN A 653 -32.44 -24.66 7.57
CA ASN A 653 -32.97 -25.84 6.91
C ASN A 653 -32.66 -25.79 5.40
N GLU A 654 -32.87 -26.90 4.71
CA GLU A 654 -32.63 -27.09 3.26
C GLU A 654 -33.35 -26.10 2.32
N ASN A 655 -34.37 -25.36 2.79
CA ASN A 655 -35.11 -24.38 1.97
C ASN A 655 -34.73 -22.93 2.27
N THR A 656 -33.83 -22.68 3.22
CA THR A 656 -33.30 -21.34 3.49
C THR A 656 -31.98 -21.20 2.73
N PRO A 657 -31.84 -20.26 1.78
CA PRO A 657 -30.54 -20.00 1.17
C PRO A 657 -29.60 -19.34 2.18
N SER A 658 -28.30 -19.53 2.01
CA SER A 658 -27.30 -18.73 2.73
C SER A 658 -27.51 -17.24 2.42
N THR A 659 -27.31 -16.38 3.41
CA THR A 659 -27.31 -14.92 3.22
C THR A 659 -25.98 -14.40 2.67
N THR A 660 -24.94 -15.24 2.66
CA THR A 660 -23.62 -14.93 2.14
C THR A 660 -23.56 -15.28 0.66
N VAL A 661 -23.89 -14.28 -0.16
CA VAL A 661 -24.07 -14.43 -1.61
C VAL A 661 -23.27 -13.34 -2.33
N ILE A 662 -22.47 -13.76 -3.30
CA ILE A 662 -21.72 -12.87 -4.19
C ILE A 662 -22.28 -13.10 -5.57
N LYS A 663 -22.89 -12.08 -6.18
CA LYS A 663 -23.59 -12.26 -7.44
C LYS A 663 -23.63 -11.05 -8.33
N ASP A 664 -23.97 -11.28 -9.60
CA ASP A 664 -24.26 -10.22 -10.58
C ASP A 664 -23.10 -9.24 -10.80
N LEU A 665 -21.85 -9.72 -10.66
CA LEU A 665 -20.62 -8.94 -10.78
C LEU A 665 -19.97 -9.10 -12.15
N ILE A 666 -19.52 -7.97 -12.72
CA ILE A 666 -18.74 -7.95 -13.96
C ILE A 666 -17.40 -7.28 -13.64
N LEU A 667 -16.30 -8.03 -13.79
CA LEU A 667 -14.95 -7.53 -13.59
C LEU A 667 -14.24 -7.44 -14.94
N TYR A 668 -13.70 -6.27 -15.26
CA TYR A 668 -13.00 -6.01 -16.51
C TYR A 668 -11.55 -5.60 -16.26
N ASN A 669 -10.61 -6.27 -16.91
CA ASN A 669 -9.17 -6.03 -16.75
C ASN A 669 -8.67 -6.08 -15.29
N PRO A 670 -9.08 -7.06 -14.45
CA PRO A 670 -8.56 -7.15 -13.10
C PRO A 670 -7.13 -7.74 -13.06
N THR A 671 -6.37 -7.37 -12.03
CA THR A 671 -5.04 -7.92 -11.71
C THR A 671 -4.99 -8.46 -10.28
N ILE A 672 -4.10 -9.42 -10.04
CA ILE A 672 -3.82 -9.95 -8.70
C ILE A 672 -2.30 -10.03 -8.48
N ASP A 673 -1.86 -9.49 -7.34
CA ASP A 673 -0.48 -9.54 -6.86
C ASP A 673 -0.32 -10.76 -5.93
N LEU A 674 0.47 -11.76 -6.33
CA LEU A 674 0.58 -13.04 -5.64
C LEU A 674 1.68 -13.02 -4.58
N ASP A 675 1.42 -13.64 -3.43
CA ASP A 675 2.40 -13.85 -2.35
C ASP A 675 2.63 -15.35 -2.13
N ARG A 676 3.90 -15.75 -2.18
CA ARG A 676 4.36 -17.13 -1.97
C ARG A 676 4.17 -17.64 -0.53
N LYS A 677 3.93 -16.74 0.43
CA LYS A 677 3.55 -17.12 1.79
C LYS A 677 2.11 -17.67 1.86
N GLU A 678 1.28 -17.33 0.88
CA GLU A 678 -0.11 -17.75 0.85
C GLU A 678 -0.31 -19.12 0.18
N SER A 679 -1.16 -19.93 0.81
CA SER A 679 -1.41 -21.31 0.35
C SER A 679 -2.55 -21.43 -0.68
N LEU A 680 -3.39 -20.39 -0.78
CA LEU A 680 -4.60 -20.36 -1.61
C LEU A 680 -4.84 -18.93 -2.08
N SER A 681 -4.91 -18.74 -3.40
CA SER A 681 -5.08 -17.42 -4.01
C SER A 681 -6.20 -17.43 -5.05
N GLY A 682 -6.90 -16.30 -5.17
CA GLY A 682 -7.93 -16.07 -6.19
C GLY A 682 -8.50 -14.67 -6.14
N LEU A 683 -9.08 -14.19 -7.24
CA LEU A 683 -9.47 -12.77 -7.39
C LEU A 683 -10.51 -12.30 -6.36
N LEU A 684 -11.52 -13.14 -6.08
CA LEU A 684 -12.53 -12.80 -5.07
C LEU A 684 -12.09 -13.21 -3.66
N ALA A 685 -11.53 -14.40 -3.51
CA ALA A 685 -11.11 -14.93 -2.21
C ALA A 685 -10.11 -16.08 -2.33
N GLY A 686 -9.21 -16.21 -1.36
CA GLY A 686 -8.39 -17.41 -1.18
C GLY A 686 -9.23 -18.64 -0.80
N SER A 687 -10.28 -18.45 0.01
CA SER A 687 -11.19 -19.55 0.39
C SER A 687 -12.64 -19.11 0.50
N VAL A 688 -13.57 -20.02 0.16
CA VAL A 688 -15.01 -19.84 0.32
C VAL A 688 -15.61 -21.09 0.98
N SER A 689 -16.37 -20.89 2.05
CA SER A 689 -16.85 -21.98 2.89
C SER A 689 -18.29 -21.80 3.40
N GLN A 690 -18.82 -22.86 4.03
CA GLN A 690 -20.06 -22.85 4.80
C GLN A 690 -21.28 -22.35 4.00
N TYR A 691 -21.63 -23.04 2.92
CA TYR A 691 -22.81 -22.71 2.09
C TYR A 691 -22.80 -21.32 1.43
N ALA A 692 -21.68 -20.59 1.49
CA ALA A 692 -21.54 -19.37 0.70
C ALA A 692 -21.64 -19.69 -0.80
N SER A 693 -22.21 -18.76 -1.56
CA SER A 693 -22.46 -18.97 -3.00
C SER A 693 -21.96 -17.80 -3.83
N ILE A 694 -21.32 -18.14 -4.95
CA ILE A 694 -20.91 -17.21 -6.00
C ILE A 694 -21.79 -17.50 -7.22
N SER A 695 -22.48 -16.50 -7.76
CA SER A 695 -23.37 -16.73 -8.90
C SER A 695 -23.41 -15.60 -9.92
N ASN A 696 -23.45 -15.91 -11.21
CA ASN A 696 -23.53 -14.89 -12.28
C ASN A 696 -22.39 -13.84 -12.16
N VAL A 697 -21.15 -14.33 -12.01
CA VAL A 697 -19.93 -13.51 -11.90
C VAL A 697 -19.09 -13.71 -13.14
N HIS A 698 -18.74 -12.62 -13.83
CA HIS A 698 -18.03 -12.68 -15.11
C HIS A 698 -16.78 -11.81 -15.10
N VAL A 699 -15.63 -12.45 -15.36
CA VAL A 699 -14.32 -11.81 -15.47
C VAL A 699 -13.89 -11.78 -16.93
N TYR A 700 -13.34 -10.66 -17.37
CA TYR A 700 -12.82 -10.45 -18.71
C TYR A 700 -11.43 -9.83 -18.65
N GLY A 701 -10.46 -10.41 -19.37
CA GLY A 701 -9.12 -9.84 -19.49
C GLY A 701 -8.26 -9.99 -18.24
N LEU A 702 -8.44 -11.06 -17.46
CA LEU A 702 -7.57 -11.36 -16.32
C LEU A 702 -6.15 -11.71 -16.81
N ASN A 703 -5.14 -10.97 -16.36
CA ASN A 703 -3.73 -11.26 -16.60
C ASN A 703 -3.02 -11.61 -15.29
N VAL A 704 -2.40 -12.78 -15.22
CA VAL A 704 -1.66 -13.25 -14.03
C VAL A 704 -0.33 -13.85 -14.47
N GLU A 705 0.76 -13.25 -14.01
CA GLU A 705 2.12 -13.67 -14.37
C GLU A 705 3.01 -13.64 -13.13
N ASP A 706 3.45 -14.82 -12.70
CA ASP A 706 4.46 -14.97 -11.65
C ASP A 706 5.25 -16.26 -11.90
N ALA A 707 6.52 -16.11 -12.27
CA ALA A 707 7.38 -17.23 -12.63
C ALA A 707 7.78 -18.10 -11.42
N ASP A 708 7.70 -17.56 -10.21
CA ASP A 708 8.21 -18.16 -8.98
C ASP A 708 7.08 -18.58 -8.01
N PHE A 709 5.83 -18.25 -8.31
CA PHE A 709 4.67 -18.69 -7.53
C PHE A 709 4.52 -20.21 -7.54
N ASP A 710 4.70 -20.82 -6.37
CA ASP A 710 4.76 -22.27 -6.13
C ASP A 710 3.60 -22.81 -5.28
N SER A 711 2.46 -22.13 -5.32
CA SER A 711 1.27 -22.42 -4.50
C SER A 711 0.03 -22.71 -5.36
N SER A 712 -1.18 -22.60 -4.78
CA SER A 712 -2.46 -22.91 -5.45
C SER A 712 -3.22 -21.66 -5.86
N PHE A 713 -3.67 -21.63 -7.12
CA PHE A 713 -4.37 -20.48 -7.68
C PHE A 713 -5.64 -20.90 -8.43
N GLY A 714 -6.75 -20.22 -8.14
CA GLY A 714 -7.95 -20.27 -8.97
C GLY A 714 -8.36 -18.86 -9.35
N ALA A 715 -8.65 -18.64 -10.64
CA ALA A 715 -8.90 -17.29 -11.14
C ALA A 715 -10.00 -16.54 -10.38
N ILE A 716 -11.02 -17.24 -9.88
CA ILE A 716 -12.10 -16.67 -9.06
C ILE A 716 -11.82 -16.91 -7.57
N VAL A 717 -11.48 -18.14 -7.21
CA VAL A 717 -11.27 -18.55 -5.80
C VAL A 717 -10.15 -19.56 -5.65
N GLY A 718 -9.37 -19.50 -4.57
CA GLY A 718 -8.38 -20.53 -4.27
C GLY A 718 -9.02 -21.88 -3.95
N GLU A 719 -9.97 -21.93 -3.01
CA GLU A 719 -10.68 -23.14 -2.62
C GLU A 719 -12.19 -22.89 -2.39
N LEU A 720 -13.05 -23.77 -2.90
CA LEU A 720 -14.43 -23.93 -2.42
C LEU A 720 -14.52 -25.14 -1.49
N THR A 721 -15.10 -24.96 -0.30
CA THR A 721 -15.24 -26.02 0.70
C THR A 721 -16.53 -25.94 1.50
N TYR A 722 -16.87 -26.99 2.26
CA TYR A 722 -18.04 -27.05 3.15
C TYR A 722 -19.34 -26.57 2.50
N TYR A 723 -19.78 -27.27 1.44
CA TYR A 723 -20.99 -26.96 0.69
C TYR A 723 -21.01 -25.59 -0.01
N ALA A 724 -19.87 -24.91 -0.12
CA ALA A 724 -19.75 -23.71 -0.95
C ALA A 724 -19.99 -24.03 -2.43
N SER A 725 -20.50 -23.06 -3.18
CA SER A 725 -20.85 -23.25 -4.59
C SER A 725 -20.49 -22.05 -5.47
N ALA A 726 -20.16 -22.34 -6.72
CA ALA A 726 -20.07 -21.35 -7.79
C ALA A 726 -20.96 -21.78 -8.96
N SER A 727 -21.82 -20.88 -9.46
CA SER A 727 -22.70 -21.18 -10.60
C SER A 727 -22.77 -20.02 -11.58
N GLN A 728 -22.83 -20.29 -12.89
CA GLN A 728 -22.89 -19.22 -13.90
C GLN A 728 -21.70 -18.26 -13.81
N VAL A 729 -20.53 -18.80 -13.45
CA VAL A 729 -19.29 -18.03 -13.34
C VAL A 729 -18.50 -18.19 -14.63
N SER A 730 -17.90 -17.11 -15.14
CA SER A 730 -17.01 -17.21 -16.30
C SER A 730 -15.76 -16.37 -16.18
N VAL A 731 -14.63 -16.92 -16.62
CA VAL A 731 -13.39 -16.17 -16.81
C VAL A 731 -13.04 -16.23 -18.29
N ASN A 732 -12.93 -15.07 -18.93
CA ASN A 732 -12.82 -14.94 -20.38
C ASN A 732 -11.60 -14.11 -20.76
N ASP A 733 -11.05 -14.38 -21.95
CA ASP A 733 -9.89 -13.67 -22.50
C ASP A 733 -8.71 -13.61 -21.51
N SER A 734 -8.51 -14.68 -20.73
CA SER A 734 -7.52 -14.71 -19.65
C SER A 734 -6.16 -15.24 -20.07
N TYR A 735 -5.12 -14.74 -19.42
CA TYR A 735 -3.74 -15.23 -19.53
C TYR A 735 -3.21 -15.54 -18.13
N ILE A 736 -3.08 -16.83 -17.80
CA ILE A 736 -2.56 -17.31 -16.51
C ILE A 736 -1.23 -18.02 -16.77
N ASN A 737 -0.13 -17.41 -16.34
CA ASN A 737 1.22 -17.92 -16.50
C ASN A 737 1.93 -18.06 -15.15
N LEU A 738 1.78 -19.23 -14.54
CA LEU A 738 2.29 -19.59 -13.22
C LEU A 738 3.11 -20.88 -13.30
N PRO A 739 4.26 -20.89 -13.99
CA PRO A 739 4.98 -22.12 -14.36
C PRO A 739 5.46 -23.00 -13.18
N GLN A 740 5.48 -22.49 -11.94
CA GLN A 740 5.75 -23.26 -10.71
C GLN A 740 4.48 -23.58 -9.90
N GLY A 741 3.31 -23.09 -10.32
CA GLY A 741 2.03 -23.26 -9.63
C GLY A 741 1.64 -24.72 -9.51
N VAL A 742 1.40 -25.18 -8.28
CA VAL A 742 1.26 -26.59 -7.93
C VAL A 742 -0.15 -27.13 -8.20
N THR A 743 -1.16 -26.29 -8.03
CA THR A 743 -2.56 -26.62 -8.32
C THR A 743 -3.21 -25.38 -8.92
N VAL A 744 -3.60 -25.44 -10.20
CA VAL A 744 -4.12 -24.26 -10.91
C VAL A 744 -5.42 -24.59 -11.62
N GLY A 745 -6.46 -23.78 -11.37
CA GLY A 745 -7.75 -23.90 -12.04
C GLY A 745 -8.23 -22.60 -12.66
N GLY A 746 -8.91 -22.70 -13.81
CA GLY A 746 -9.49 -21.53 -14.47
C GLY A 746 -10.64 -20.87 -13.71
N ILE A 747 -11.23 -21.53 -12.70
CA ILE A 747 -12.20 -20.93 -11.78
C ILE A 747 -11.74 -21.14 -10.32
N ALA A 748 -11.49 -22.38 -9.93
CA ALA A 748 -11.08 -22.72 -8.57
C ALA A 748 -9.80 -23.57 -8.55
N ALA A 749 -8.87 -23.33 -7.62
CA ALA A 749 -7.74 -24.24 -7.49
C ALA A 749 -8.21 -25.59 -6.93
N ARG A 750 -9.04 -25.56 -5.87
CA ARG A 750 -9.48 -26.76 -5.14
C ARG A 750 -10.98 -26.81 -4.85
N LEU A 751 -11.54 -28.02 -4.88
CA LEU A 751 -12.88 -28.33 -4.32
C LEU A 751 -12.79 -29.37 -3.21
N ARG A 752 -13.49 -29.13 -2.10
CA ARG A 752 -13.53 -30.04 -0.95
C ARG A 752 -14.90 -30.09 -0.27
N THR A 753 -15.19 -31.19 0.43
CA THR A 753 -16.32 -31.29 1.37
C THR A 753 -17.65 -30.86 0.74
N ALA A 754 -18.08 -31.59 -0.30
CA ALA A 754 -19.31 -31.33 -1.04
C ALA A 754 -19.42 -29.93 -1.69
N ALA A 755 -18.30 -29.36 -2.13
CA ALA A 755 -18.29 -28.13 -2.91
C ALA A 755 -18.71 -28.38 -4.37
N SER A 756 -19.29 -27.37 -5.02
CA SER A 756 -19.76 -27.53 -6.40
C SER A 756 -19.48 -26.34 -7.30
N ILE A 757 -19.17 -26.64 -8.57
CA ILE A 757 -19.15 -25.68 -9.66
C ILE A 757 -20.13 -26.15 -10.73
N ASP A 758 -21.09 -25.30 -11.11
CA ASP A 758 -22.10 -25.63 -12.11
C ASP A 758 -22.24 -24.53 -13.17
N ALA A 759 -22.63 -24.90 -14.40
CA ALA A 759 -23.01 -23.96 -15.44
C ALA A 759 -21.95 -22.85 -15.66
N SER A 760 -20.66 -23.19 -15.62
CA SER A 760 -19.56 -22.22 -15.56
C SER A 760 -18.57 -22.36 -16.74
N ALA A 761 -17.88 -21.29 -17.11
CA ALA A 761 -17.02 -21.26 -18.28
C ALA A 761 -15.60 -20.74 -18.03
N PHE A 762 -14.63 -21.29 -18.77
CA PHE A 762 -13.29 -20.73 -18.84
C PHE A 762 -12.82 -20.58 -20.29
N ASN A 763 -12.32 -19.40 -20.63
CA ASN A 763 -11.70 -19.09 -21.90
C ASN A 763 -10.40 -18.30 -21.70
N GLY A 764 -9.32 -18.77 -22.34
CA GLY A 764 -7.99 -18.18 -22.18
C GLY A 764 -6.87 -19.19 -22.32
N SER A 765 -5.79 -18.98 -21.57
CA SER A 765 -4.66 -19.91 -21.50
C SER A 765 -4.14 -20.07 -20.08
N ILE A 766 -3.66 -21.27 -19.76
CA ILE A 766 -3.10 -21.62 -18.45
C ILE A 766 -1.74 -22.30 -18.66
N ILE A 767 -0.70 -21.80 -17.99
CA ILE A 767 0.63 -22.41 -17.92
C ILE A 767 0.96 -22.64 -16.44
N ALA A 768 1.16 -23.89 -16.01
CA ALA A 768 1.49 -24.22 -14.63
C ALA A 768 2.39 -25.46 -14.45
N ASP A 769 2.78 -25.79 -13.21
CA ASP A 769 3.62 -26.95 -12.92
C ASP A 769 2.78 -28.24 -12.91
N ASN A 770 1.84 -28.35 -11.97
CA ASN A 770 1.12 -29.60 -11.72
C ASN A 770 -0.38 -29.35 -11.48
N GLU A 771 -1.17 -30.43 -11.56
CA GLU A 771 -2.61 -30.47 -11.28
C GLU A 771 -3.38 -29.27 -11.86
N VAL A 772 -3.38 -29.20 -13.19
CA VAL A 772 -3.94 -28.06 -13.93
C VAL A 772 -5.27 -28.43 -14.59
N GLY A 773 -6.32 -27.67 -14.33
CA GLY A 773 -7.61 -27.86 -14.98
C GLY A 773 -8.22 -26.58 -15.53
N GLY A 774 -8.98 -26.70 -16.63
CA GLY A 774 -9.68 -25.55 -17.21
C GLY A 774 -10.72 -24.93 -16.28
N ILE A 775 -11.32 -25.72 -15.38
CA ILE A 775 -12.23 -25.22 -14.33
C ILE A 775 -11.60 -25.39 -12.95
N VAL A 776 -11.14 -26.60 -12.62
CA VAL A 776 -10.62 -26.95 -11.29
C VAL A 776 -9.23 -27.58 -11.37
N GLY A 777 -8.27 -27.14 -10.56
CA GLY A 777 -6.97 -27.81 -10.47
C GLY A 777 -7.09 -29.21 -9.85
N ASN A 778 -7.64 -29.29 -8.63
CA ASN A 778 -7.79 -30.54 -7.88
C ASN A 778 -9.13 -30.64 -7.14
N THR A 779 -9.67 -31.85 -7.00
CA THR A 779 -10.73 -32.15 -6.04
C THR A 779 -10.26 -33.16 -4.98
N PHE A 780 -10.66 -32.93 -3.73
CA PHE A 780 -10.38 -33.86 -2.63
C PHE A 780 -11.54 -33.91 -1.64
N ASP A 781 -12.27 -35.02 -1.64
CA ASP A 781 -13.35 -35.28 -0.70
C ASP A 781 -13.51 -36.79 -0.51
N MET A 782 -13.23 -37.27 0.71
CA MET A 782 -13.35 -38.69 1.07
C MET A 782 -14.76 -39.28 0.85
N ASN A 783 -15.80 -38.45 0.70
CA ASN A 783 -17.15 -38.89 0.38
C ASN A 783 -17.50 -38.76 -1.11
N HIS A 784 -16.58 -38.24 -1.92
CA HIS A 784 -16.72 -37.95 -3.35
C HIS A 784 -17.97 -37.12 -3.66
N ALA A 785 -18.30 -36.18 -2.76
CA ALA A 785 -19.54 -35.41 -2.82
C ALA A 785 -19.38 -34.07 -3.55
N ASN A 786 -18.16 -33.74 -4.00
CA ASN A 786 -17.93 -32.59 -4.85
C ASN A 786 -18.60 -32.76 -6.23
N ALA A 787 -18.86 -31.66 -6.92
CA ALA A 787 -19.44 -31.69 -8.26
C ALA A 787 -18.87 -30.61 -9.19
N VAL A 788 -18.57 -30.99 -10.44
CA VAL A 788 -18.26 -30.07 -11.53
C VAL A 788 -19.16 -30.43 -12.71
N THR A 789 -20.20 -29.62 -12.92
CA THR A 789 -21.27 -29.95 -13.88
C THR A 789 -21.57 -28.82 -14.84
N ASN A 790 -22.02 -29.19 -16.05
CA ASN A 790 -22.44 -28.24 -17.08
C ASN A 790 -21.41 -27.13 -17.37
N CYS A 791 -20.12 -27.44 -17.30
CA CYS A 791 -19.06 -26.46 -17.53
C CYS A 791 -18.53 -26.53 -18.96
N HIS A 792 -18.09 -25.38 -19.47
CA HIS A 792 -17.51 -25.23 -20.81
C HIS A 792 -16.11 -24.63 -20.74
N VAL A 793 -15.12 -25.28 -21.36
CA VAL A 793 -13.75 -24.79 -21.44
C VAL A 793 -13.35 -24.61 -22.89
N SER A 794 -12.75 -23.47 -23.22
CA SER A 794 -12.11 -23.20 -24.50
C SER A 794 -10.76 -22.55 -24.25
N ALA A 795 -9.74 -23.38 -24.01
CA ALA A 795 -8.45 -22.88 -23.54
C ALA A 795 -7.23 -23.69 -24.01
N ASP A 796 -6.10 -23.01 -24.10
CA ASP A 796 -4.79 -23.63 -24.27
C ASP A 796 -4.14 -23.87 -22.90
N ILE A 797 -4.02 -25.13 -22.50
CA ILE A 797 -3.51 -25.52 -21.18
C ILE A 797 -2.17 -26.24 -21.33
N THR A 798 -1.15 -25.73 -20.66
CA THR A 798 0.19 -26.30 -20.59
C THR A 798 0.53 -26.60 -19.13
N ALA A 799 0.94 -27.83 -18.84
CA ALA A 799 1.48 -28.18 -17.52
C ALA A 799 2.82 -28.91 -17.62
N GLN A 800 3.59 -28.96 -16.53
CA GLN A 800 4.76 -29.84 -16.48
C GLN A 800 4.35 -31.29 -16.37
N HIS A 801 3.33 -31.64 -15.57
CA HIS A 801 2.98 -33.04 -15.28
C HIS A 801 1.50 -33.41 -15.52
N THR A 802 0.60 -33.08 -14.59
CA THR A 802 -0.82 -33.47 -14.65
C THR A 802 -1.68 -32.34 -15.18
N LEU A 803 -2.47 -32.59 -16.23
CA LEU A 803 -3.47 -31.63 -16.70
C LEU A 803 -4.72 -32.29 -17.29
N GLY A 804 -5.87 -31.64 -17.07
CA GLY A 804 -7.13 -32.02 -17.69
C GLY A 804 -7.89 -30.83 -18.28
N GLY A 805 -8.73 -31.08 -19.28
CA GLY A 805 -9.52 -30.02 -19.89
C GLY A 805 -10.53 -29.38 -18.94
N ILE A 806 -11.09 -30.12 -17.99
CA ILE A 806 -12.01 -29.61 -16.95
C ILE A 806 -11.35 -29.64 -15.57
N ILE A 807 -10.82 -30.81 -15.15
CA ILE A 807 -10.20 -31.02 -13.85
C ILE A 807 -8.78 -31.55 -14.01
N GLY A 808 -7.79 -31.02 -13.28
CA GLY A 808 -6.44 -31.57 -13.24
C GLY A 808 -6.41 -32.95 -12.58
N SER A 809 -6.71 -33.03 -11.28
CA SER A 809 -6.82 -34.29 -10.53
C SER A 809 -8.15 -34.40 -9.79
N ASP A 810 -8.80 -35.55 -9.84
CA ASP A 810 -10.13 -35.75 -9.25
C ASP A 810 -10.22 -36.98 -8.34
N ASP A 811 -10.94 -36.84 -7.22
CA ASP A 811 -11.23 -37.89 -6.24
C ASP A 811 -12.61 -38.54 -6.52
N HIS A 812 -12.88 -38.88 -7.79
CA HIS A 812 -14.15 -39.42 -8.28
C HIS A 812 -15.39 -38.57 -7.95
N SER A 813 -15.27 -37.25 -8.05
CA SER A 813 -16.39 -36.30 -7.89
C SER A 813 -17.45 -36.50 -8.97
N LEU A 814 -18.64 -35.90 -8.81
CA LEU A 814 -19.62 -35.83 -9.89
C LEU A 814 -19.11 -34.88 -10.99
N VAL A 815 -18.55 -35.43 -12.06
CA VAL A 815 -18.09 -34.71 -13.24
C VAL A 815 -19.04 -35.01 -14.39
N ALA A 816 -20.00 -34.12 -14.64
CA ALA A 816 -21.08 -34.40 -15.60
C ALA A 816 -21.44 -33.29 -16.57
N ASN A 817 -21.76 -33.69 -17.80
CA ASN A 817 -22.24 -32.81 -18.86
C ASN A 817 -21.27 -31.67 -19.20
N ASN A 818 -19.96 -31.88 -19.08
CA ASN A 818 -18.96 -30.85 -19.37
C ASN A 818 -18.48 -30.94 -20.82
N VAL A 819 -18.00 -29.82 -21.37
CA VAL A 819 -17.44 -29.73 -22.71
C VAL A 819 -16.09 -29.03 -22.67
N ALA A 820 -15.04 -29.64 -23.22
CA ALA A 820 -13.69 -29.08 -23.21
C ALA A 820 -13.09 -28.97 -24.63
N HIS A 821 -12.63 -27.78 -24.99
CA HIS A 821 -11.99 -27.40 -26.24
C HIS A 821 -10.61 -26.78 -26.01
N GLY A 822 -9.87 -26.57 -27.12
CA GLY A 822 -8.55 -25.95 -27.13
C GLY A 822 -7.43 -26.98 -27.24
N THR A 823 -6.26 -26.70 -26.67
CA THR A 823 -5.10 -27.59 -26.74
C THR A 823 -4.57 -27.95 -25.36
N LEU A 824 -4.12 -29.21 -25.20
CA LEU A 824 -3.48 -29.69 -23.97
C LEU A 824 -2.03 -30.08 -24.26
N LYS A 825 -1.09 -29.59 -23.44
CA LYS A 825 0.34 -29.85 -23.60
C LYS A 825 1.03 -30.16 -22.27
N ALA A 826 1.60 -31.35 -22.12
CA ALA A 826 2.53 -31.63 -21.03
C ALA A 826 4.00 -31.50 -21.46
N LEU A 827 4.84 -30.89 -20.62
CA LEU A 827 6.24 -30.58 -20.94
C LEU A 827 7.28 -31.54 -20.34
N GLY A 828 6.96 -32.35 -19.33
CA GLY A 828 7.93 -33.25 -18.71
C GLY A 828 7.35 -34.22 -17.67
N SER A 829 8.20 -34.81 -16.82
CA SER A 829 7.76 -35.71 -15.75
C SER A 829 8.33 -35.30 -14.38
N LYS A 830 7.46 -35.06 -13.39
CA LYS A 830 7.75 -35.23 -11.97
C LYS A 830 7.03 -36.49 -11.49
N GLY A 831 7.62 -37.67 -11.66
CA GLY A 831 6.97 -38.92 -11.25
C GLY A 831 7.59 -40.18 -11.84
N ILE A 832 7.14 -41.34 -11.35
CA ILE A 832 7.44 -42.65 -11.96
C ILE A 832 6.54 -42.97 -13.16
N TYR A 833 5.42 -42.28 -13.26
CA TYR A 833 4.52 -42.30 -14.41
C TYR A 833 4.90 -41.18 -15.37
N GLY A 834 4.61 -41.36 -16.67
CA GLY A 834 4.76 -40.29 -17.65
C GLY A 834 3.76 -39.13 -17.35
N PRO A 835 3.69 -38.11 -18.22
CA PRO A 835 2.69 -37.05 -18.05
C PRO A 835 1.26 -37.61 -18.00
N CYS A 836 0.42 -37.05 -17.12
CA CYS A 836 -0.97 -37.49 -16.90
C CYS A 836 -1.93 -36.49 -17.59
N ILE A 837 -2.56 -36.91 -18.70
CA ILE A 837 -3.31 -35.99 -19.57
C ILE A 837 -4.63 -36.58 -20.03
N GLY A 838 -5.74 -35.87 -19.73
CA GLY A 838 -7.05 -36.23 -20.25
C GLY A 838 -7.84 -35.01 -20.76
N GLY A 839 -8.65 -35.21 -21.80
CA GLY A 839 -9.51 -34.14 -22.31
C GLY A 839 -10.54 -33.64 -21.31
N ILE A 840 -10.88 -34.42 -20.28
CA ILE A 840 -11.77 -33.99 -19.19
C ILE A 840 -11.01 -33.97 -17.86
N ILE A 841 -10.36 -35.07 -17.49
CA ILE A 841 -9.66 -35.23 -16.20
C ILE A 841 -8.20 -35.64 -16.43
N GLY A 842 -7.24 -35.00 -15.79
CA GLY A 842 -5.82 -35.38 -15.90
C GLY A 842 -5.51 -36.69 -15.16
N SER A 843 -5.90 -36.81 -13.90
CA SER A 843 -5.74 -38.02 -13.07
C SER A 843 -6.95 -38.29 -12.18
N LEU A 844 -7.28 -39.57 -11.97
CA LEU A 844 -8.25 -40.03 -10.99
C LEU A 844 -7.56 -40.74 -9.82
N ALA A 845 -8.02 -40.46 -8.60
CA ALA A 845 -7.59 -41.16 -7.38
C ALA A 845 -8.07 -42.62 -7.34
N TYR A 846 -7.69 -43.38 -6.30
CA TYR A 846 -8.13 -44.78 -6.17
C TYR A 846 -9.49 -44.96 -5.53
N LEU A 847 -10.40 -45.64 -6.25
CA LEU A 847 -11.71 -45.98 -5.71
C LEU A 847 -12.21 -47.37 -6.16
N ALA A 848 -12.26 -48.29 -5.21
CA ALA A 848 -12.82 -49.61 -5.44
C ALA A 848 -14.35 -49.54 -5.62
N GLY A 849 -14.86 -50.00 -6.76
CA GLY A 849 -16.28 -50.17 -6.98
C GLY A 849 -16.73 -49.83 -8.39
N SER A 850 -17.98 -49.39 -8.51
CA SER A 850 -18.55 -48.89 -9.75
C SER A 850 -19.60 -47.83 -9.44
N GLY A 851 -19.68 -46.79 -10.26
CA GLY A 851 -20.66 -45.72 -10.14
C GLY A 851 -20.90 -45.03 -11.49
N ASP A 852 -21.49 -43.84 -11.44
CA ASP A 852 -21.78 -43.00 -12.60
C ASP A 852 -21.36 -41.54 -12.36
N ASN A 853 -20.26 -41.35 -11.64
CA ASN A 853 -19.78 -40.04 -11.21
C ASN A 853 -19.16 -39.26 -12.38
N ILE A 854 -18.44 -39.93 -13.28
CA ILE A 854 -17.81 -39.28 -14.45
C ILE A 854 -18.64 -39.62 -15.68
N LYS A 855 -19.58 -38.74 -16.06
CA LYS A 855 -20.57 -39.08 -17.10
C LYS A 855 -20.98 -37.97 -18.05
N GLY A 856 -21.34 -38.34 -19.28
CA GLY A 856 -21.93 -37.41 -20.23
C GLY A 856 -20.99 -36.28 -20.65
N ASN A 857 -19.68 -36.41 -20.46
CA ASN A 857 -18.73 -35.37 -20.82
C ASN A 857 -18.29 -35.48 -22.29
N ILE A 858 -17.96 -34.34 -22.89
CA ILE A 858 -17.50 -34.22 -24.28
C ILE A 858 -16.08 -33.62 -24.31
N ALA A 859 -15.11 -34.43 -24.70
CA ALA A 859 -13.77 -33.97 -25.04
C ALA A 859 -13.73 -33.57 -26.53
N ALA A 860 -13.35 -32.33 -26.81
CA ALA A 860 -13.32 -31.77 -28.16
C ALA A 860 -12.06 -30.90 -28.39
N GLN A 861 -10.96 -31.27 -27.75
CA GLN A 861 -9.65 -30.68 -27.94
C GLN A 861 -9.20 -30.77 -29.40
N GLN A 862 -8.52 -29.73 -29.87
CA GLN A 862 -7.89 -29.73 -31.18
C GLN A 862 -6.64 -30.60 -31.19
N ASN A 863 -5.93 -30.66 -30.07
CA ASN A 863 -4.70 -31.43 -29.93
C ASN A 863 -4.44 -31.79 -28.45
N ILE A 864 -3.92 -33.00 -28.22
CA ILE A 864 -3.32 -33.43 -26.96
C ILE A 864 -1.89 -33.82 -27.29
N SER A 865 -0.92 -33.18 -26.64
CA SER A 865 0.50 -33.39 -26.90
C SER A 865 1.30 -33.50 -25.61
N PHE A 866 2.39 -34.26 -25.66
CA PHE A 866 3.24 -34.47 -24.50
C PHE A 866 4.67 -34.81 -24.87
N THR A 867 5.59 -34.41 -24.00
CA THR A 867 7.00 -34.78 -24.12
C THR A 867 7.34 -35.79 -23.03
N MET A 868 7.85 -36.95 -23.44
CA MET A 868 8.35 -37.94 -22.49
C MET A 868 9.73 -37.50 -21.96
N PRO A 869 10.03 -37.73 -20.68
CA PRO A 869 11.36 -37.49 -20.13
C PRO A 869 12.43 -38.39 -20.79
N GLU A 870 13.69 -37.98 -20.71
CA GLU A 870 14.82 -38.84 -21.08
C GLU A 870 14.79 -40.14 -20.24
N PRO A 871 14.88 -41.31 -20.85
CA PRO A 871 14.71 -42.58 -20.15
C PRO A 871 15.78 -42.78 -19.07
N ILE A 872 15.36 -42.88 -17.80
CA ILE A 872 16.24 -43.31 -16.71
C ILE A 872 16.45 -44.82 -16.85
N THR A 873 17.70 -45.27 -16.77
CA THR A 873 18.03 -46.70 -16.92
C THR A 873 17.28 -47.54 -15.87
N GLY A 874 16.38 -48.40 -16.32
CA GLY A 874 15.59 -49.29 -15.46
C GLY A 874 14.19 -48.79 -15.08
N VAL A 875 13.76 -47.64 -15.59
CA VAL A 875 12.39 -47.10 -15.44
C VAL A 875 11.71 -47.09 -16.81
N GLU A 876 10.55 -47.73 -16.93
CA GLU A 876 9.73 -47.72 -18.15
C GLU A 876 8.60 -46.70 -17.95
N TYR A 877 8.69 -45.56 -18.64
CA TYR A 877 7.63 -44.55 -18.60
C TYR A 877 6.50 -44.96 -19.54
N SER A 878 5.27 -45.04 -19.02
CA SER A 878 4.11 -45.39 -19.82
C SER A 878 3.49 -44.14 -20.46
N SER A 879 3.18 -44.20 -21.77
CA SER A 879 2.29 -43.22 -22.42
C SER A 879 0.81 -43.55 -22.19
N GLU A 880 0.51 -44.61 -21.43
CA GLU A 880 -0.86 -45.02 -21.11
C GLU A 880 -1.53 -44.09 -20.08
N THR A 881 -0.84 -43.06 -19.58
CA THR A 881 -1.44 -42.01 -18.72
C THR A 881 -1.95 -40.81 -19.53
N ALA A 882 -1.97 -40.92 -20.87
CA ALA A 882 -2.53 -39.93 -21.76
C ALA A 882 -3.70 -40.54 -22.55
N HIS A 883 -4.90 -39.98 -22.41
CA HIS A 883 -6.10 -40.41 -23.13
C HIS A 883 -7.02 -39.25 -23.51
N ARG A 884 -8.03 -39.52 -24.35
CA ARG A 884 -8.98 -38.48 -24.76
C ARG A 884 -9.91 -37.99 -23.64
N ILE A 885 -10.30 -38.82 -22.66
CA ILE A 885 -11.21 -38.43 -21.56
C ILE A 885 -10.46 -38.28 -20.24
N VAL A 886 -9.81 -39.33 -19.76
CA VAL A 886 -9.11 -39.34 -18.46
C VAL A 886 -7.69 -39.84 -18.62
N GLY A 887 -6.69 -39.08 -18.19
CA GLY A 887 -5.28 -39.43 -18.35
C GLY A 887 -4.86 -40.63 -17.51
N GLU A 888 -4.68 -40.44 -16.20
CA GLU A 888 -4.32 -41.50 -15.27
C GLU A 888 -5.55 -42.03 -14.53
N THR A 889 -5.62 -43.34 -14.37
CA THR A 889 -6.60 -44.04 -13.55
C THR A 889 -5.91 -45.14 -12.73
N ASP A 890 -6.65 -45.74 -11.81
CA ASP A 890 -6.20 -46.90 -11.03
C ASP A 890 -5.67 -48.07 -11.85
N PHE A 891 -6.17 -48.21 -13.08
CA PHE A 891 -5.65 -49.22 -13.99
C PHE A 891 -4.14 -49.06 -14.20
N ASN A 892 -3.67 -47.83 -14.38
CA ASN A 892 -2.27 -47.53 -14.66
C ASN A 892 -1.37 -47.91 -13.47
N ALA A 893 -1.88 -47.84 -12.25
CA ALA A 893 -1.16 -48.16 -11.02
C ALA A 893 -1.21 -49.66 -10.63
N TYR A 894 -2.32 -50.36 -10.90
CA TYR A 894 -2.56 -51.72 -10.38
C TYR A 894 -2.80 -52.81 -11.44
N GLY A 895 -2.97 -52.45 -12.72
CA GLY A 895 -3.05 -53.39 -13.84
C GLY A 895 -4.37 -54.18 -13.97
N GLU A 896 -5.46 -53.73 -13.35
CA GLU A 896 -6.76 -54.42 -13.36
C GLU A 896 -7.91 -53.56 -13.93
N GLY A 897 -8.46 -53.93 -15.10
CA GLY A 897 -9.78 -53.49 -15.61
C GLY A 897 -9.97 -52.01 -16.00
N GLN A 898 -11.11 -51.69 -16.62
CA GLN A 898 -11.56 -50.31 -16.84
C GLN A 898 -12.06 -49.70 -15.52
N ASP A 899 -11.82 -48.41 -15.27
CA ASP A 899 -12.34 -47.72 -14.10
C ASP A 899 -13.87 -47.83 -14.03
N GLY A 900 -14.38 -48.20 -12.85
CA GLY A 900 -15.78 -48.53 -12.63
C GLY A 900 -16.75 -47.34 -12.67
N TYR A 901 -16.29 -46.09 -12.80
CA TYR A 901 -17.11 -44.87 -12.63
C TYR A 901 -17.36 -44.06 -13.91
N LEU A 902 -16.69 -44.40 -15.01
CA LEU A 902 -16.82 -43.74 -16.31
C LEU A 902 -18.08 -44.20 -17.05
N ARG A 903 -18.99 -43.29 -17.42
CA ARG A 903 -20.21 -43.62 -18.17
C ARG A 903 -20.54 -42.64 -19.28
N ASN A 904 -20.78 -43.12 -20.50
CA ASN A 904 -21.28 -42.28 -21.61
C ASN A 904 -20.47 -41.00 -21.86
N ASN A 905 -19.14 -41.08 -21.80
CA ASN A 905 -18.24 -39.98 -22.15
C ASN A 905 -17.81 -40.11 -23.61
N TYR A 906 -17.67 -38.99 -24.31
CA TYR A 906 -17.41 -38.98 -25.75
C TYR A 906 -16.28 -38.02 -26.13
N ALA A 907 -15.54 -38.38 -27.17
CA ALA A 907 -14.53 -37.54 -27.80
C ALA A 907 -14.92 -37.22 -29.25
N LEU A 908 -14.69 -35.98 -29.67
CA LEU A 908 -14.99 -35.53 -31.03
C LEU A 908 -14.05 -36.19 -32.05
N ALA A 909 -14.59 -36.67 -33.17
CA ALA A 909 -13.88 -37.50 -34.17
C ALA A 909 -12.51 -36.99 -34.70
N PRO A 910 -12.21 -35.67 -34.78
CA PRO A 910 -10.88 -35.20 -35.15
C PRO A 910 -9.80 -35.58 -34.13
N MET A 911 -10.17 -35.89 -32.88
CA MET A 911 -9.24 -36.33 -31.84
C MET A 911 -8.80 -37.78 -32.08
N PRO A 912 -7.51 -38.05 -32.32
CA PRO A 912 -7.02 -39.41 -32.48
C PRO A 912 -7.15 -40.19 -31.16
N ILE A 913 -7.52 -41.46 -31.26
CA ILE A 913 -7.41 -42.40 -30.13
C ILE A 913 -5.93 -42.47 -29.75
N ILE A 914 -5.60 -42.24 -28.48
CA ILE A 914 -4.21 -42.26 -28.02
C ILE A 914 -3.77 -43.71 -27.76
N ASN A 915 -4.63 -44.50 -27.12
CA ASN A 915 -4.43 -45.94 -26.90
C ASN A 915 -5.62 -46.78 -27.41
N ASP A 916 -5.39 -47.58 -28.45
CA ASP A 916 -6.41 -48.34 -29.19
C ASP A 916 -6.72 -49.73 -28.56
N TRP A 917 -6.60 -49.87 -27.25
CA TRP A 917 -7.02 -51.10 -26.58
C TRP A 917 -8.54 -51.15 -26.46
N GLU A 918 -9.13 -52.32 -26.75
CA GLU A 918 -10.58 -52.52 -26.80
C GLU A 918 -11.30 -52.18 -25.46
N ILE A 919 -10.59 -52.23 -24.33
CA ILE A 919 -11.10 -51.85 -23.00
C ILE A 919 -11.16 -50.32 -22.77
N TYR A 920 -10.53 -49.51 -23.61
CA TYR A 920 -10.45 -48.04 -23.44
C TYR A 920 -11.33 -47.26 -24.41
N ALA A 921 -11.46 -47.71 -25.67
CA ALA A 921 -12.08 -46.97 -26.78
C ALA A 921 -13.62 -46.92 -26.79
N GLY A 922 -14.29 -47.19 -25.67
CA GLY A 922 -15.77 -47.16 -25.54
C GLY A 922 -16.28 -45.98 -24.72
N PRO A 923 -17.60 -45.69 -24.73
CA PRO A 923 -18.20 -44.61 -23.92
C PRO A 923 -17.94 -44.70 -22.42
N ASP A 924 -17.60 -45.88 -21.92
CA ASP A 924 -17.30 -46.11 -20.51
C ASP A 924 -15.79 -46.19 -20.22
N GLY A 925 -14.92 -46.00 -21.22
CA GLY A 925 -13.45 -46.04 -21.06
C GLY A 925 -12.80 -44.68 -21.11
N VAL A 926 -11.52 -44.67 -20.74
CA VAL A 926 -10.64 -43.49 -20.66
C VAL A 926 -10.43 -42.78 -22.00
N GLU A 927 -10.67 -43.46 -23.12
CA GLU A 927 -10.66 -42.85 -24.46
C GLU A 927 -12.04 -42.33 -24.88
N GLY A 928 -13.12 -42.77 -24.25
CA GLY A 928 -14.48 -42.37 -24.59
C GLY A 928 -14.99 -42.92 -25.93
N GLY A 929 -16.31 -42.80 -26.14
CA GLY A 929 -16.94 -43.08 -27.42
C GLY A 929 -16.59 -42.01 -28.45
N THR A 930 -16.40 -42.38 -29.71
CA THR A 930 -16.17 -41.37 -30.76
C THR A 930 -17.51 -40.84 -31.28
N VAL A 931 -17.64 -39.51 -31.39
CA VAL A 931 -18.81 -38.84 -31.96
C VAL A 931 -18.38 -37.80 -32.99
N THR A 932 -19.11 -37.66 -34.09
CA THR A 932 -18.88 -36.59 -35.07
C THR A 932 -19.64 -35.31 -34.71
N THR A 933 -19.23 -34.16 -35.25
CA THR A 933 -19.96 -32.89 -35.07
C THR A 933 -21.42 -32.98 -35.51
N GLU A 934 -21.71 -33.77 -36.54
CA GLU A 934 -23.08 -33.99 -37.06
C GLU A 934 -23.93 -34.85 -36.11
N GLU A 935 -23.31 -35.78 -35.38
CA GLU A 935 -23.97 -36.65 -34.40
C GLU A 935 -24.20 -35.97 -33.04
N LEU A 936 -23.43 -34.92 -32.71
CA LEU A 936 -23.61 -34.04 -31.55
C LEU A 936 -24.86 -33.16 -31.63
N SER A 937 -26.00 -33.76 -31.98
CA SER A 937 -27.29 -33.09 -32.02
C SER A 937 -27.82 -32.77 -30.62
N LYS A 938 -28.71 -31.78 -30.52
CA LYS A 938 -29.51 -31.49 -29.30
C LYS A 938 -30.08 -32.75 -28.65
N SER A 939 -30.69 -33.65 -29.42
CA SER A 939 -31.29 -34.88 -28.89
C SER A 939 -30.26 -35.85 -28.32
N PHE A 940 -29.06 -35.92 -28.92
CA PHE A 940 -27.96 -36.71 -28.40
C PHE A 940 -27.48 -36.15 -27.06
N LEU A 941 -27.19 -34.85 -27.00
CA LEU A 941 -26.73 -34.15 -25.80
C LEU A 941 -27.77 -34.23 -24.65
N GLN A 942 -29.06 -34.08 -24.96
CA GLN A 942 -30.14 -34.30 -23.98
C GLN A 942 -30.17 -35.74 -23.46
N GLY A 943 -29.81 -36.71 -24.31
CA GLY A 943 -29.65 -38.11 -23.90
C GLY A 943 -28.48 -38.33 -22.94
N LEU A 944 -27.49 -37.43 -22.92
CA LEU A 944 -26.36 -37.45 -21.99
C LEU A 944 -26.64 -36.69 -20.69
N GLY A 945 -27.62 -35.79 -20.68
CA GLY A 945 -28.01 -35.01 -19.51
C GLY A 945 -27.99 -33.48 -19.70
N PHE A 946 -27.61 -32.99 -20.89
CA PHE A 946 -27.56 -31.55 -21.17
C PHE A 946 -28.96 -30.94 -21.19
N ALA A 947 -29.18 -29.92 -20.37
CA ALA A 947 -30.41 -29.14 -20.32
C ALA A 947 -30.22 -27.82 -21.07
N PHE A 948 -31.07 -27.57 -22.07
CA PHE A 948 -30.97 -26.40 -22.96
C PHE A 948 -32.00 -25.32 -22.60
N GLY A 949 -31.55 -24.07 -22.43
CA GLY A 949 -32.37 -22.96 -21.98
C GLY A 949 -31.57 -21.65 -21.80
N THR A 950 -31.98 -20.82 -20.85
CA THR A 950 -31.42 -19.48 -20.59
C THR A 950 -31.27 -19.19 -19.10
N ASP A 951 -31.08 -20.22 -18.28
CA ASP A 951 -30.96 -20.13 -16.82
C ASP A 951 -30.02 -21.21 -16.26
N ALA A 952 -29.71 -21.16 -14.96
CA ALA A 952 -28.77 -22.10 -14.33
C ALA A 952 -29.20 -23.58 -14.44
N THR A 953 -30.52 -23.85 -14.45
CA THR A 953 -31.04 -25.22 -14.48
C THR A 953 -31.06 -25.81 -15.89
N SER A 954 -31.04 -24.95 -16.90
CA SER A 954 -30.95 -25.29 -18.32
C SER A 954 -29.90 -24.39 -18.99
N PRO A 955 -28.60 -24.59 -18.66
CA PRO A 955 -27.58 -23.58 -18.92
C PRO A 955 -27.05 -23.61 -20.35
N TRP A 956 -27.32 -24.66 -21.12
CA TRP A 956 -26.81 -24.80 -22.49
C TRP A 956 -27.68 -24.02 -23.49
N ASP A 957 -27.05 -23.24 -24.36
CA ASP A 957 -27.76 -22.45 -25.36
C ASP A 957 -28.39 -23.34 -26.44
N GLU A 958 -29.69 -23.13 -26.69
CA GLU A 958 -30.44 -23.87 -27.70
C GLU A 958 -29.91 -23.63 -29.12
N ALA A 959 -29.41 -22.43 -29.42
CA ALA A 959 -28.88 -22.14 -30.76
C ALA A 959 -27.51 -22.80 -31.02
N SER A 960 -26.70 -23.00 -29.98
CA SER A 960 -25.39 -23.66 -30.04
C SER A 960 -25.46 -25.19 -30.28
N ALA A 961 -26.60 -25.82 -29.97
CA ALA A 961 -26.79 -27.27 -29.92
C ALA A 961 -26.58 -28.03 -31.25
N ALA A 962 -26.49 -27.33 -32.38
CA ALA A 962 -26.22 -27.92 -33.70
C ALA A 962 -24.75 -27.74 -34.15
N THR A 963 -23.91 -27.15 -33.29
CA THR A 963 -22.52 -26.82 -33.57
C THR A 963 -21.64 -27.28 -32.39
N THR A 964 -20.99 -26.34 -31.71
CA THR A 964 -20.29 -26.55 -30.45
C THR A 964 -21.18 -26.02 -29.32
N PRO A 965 -21.63 -26.85 -28.36
CA PRO A 965 -22.45 -26.40 -27.24
C PRO A 965 -21.74 -25.30 -26.44
N LYS A 966 -22.47 -24.23 -26.12
CA LYS A 966 -22.04 -23.14 -25.26
C LYS A 966 -23.08 -22.88 -24.19
N LEU A 967 -22.71 -22.20 -23.13
CA LEU A 967 -23.61 -21.72 -22.11
C LEU A 967 -24.34 -20.44 -22.59
N TYR A 968 -25.57 -20.24 -22.12
CA TYR A 968 -26.47 -19.20 -22.64
C TYR A 968 -25.96 -17.76 -22.47
N TYR A 969 -25.02 -17.53 -21.55
CA TYR A 969 -24.44 -16.23 -21.29
C TYR A 969 -23.10 -16.01 -22.00
N GLU A 970 -22.51 -17.05 -22.62
CA GLU A 970 -21.27 -16.90 -23.38
C GLU A 970 -21.51 -16.08 -24.65
N GLU A 971 -20.50 -15.30 -25.05
CA GLU A 971 -20.55 -14.39 -26.23
C GLU A 971 -21.69 -13.36 -26.18
N GLN A 972 -22.31 -13.15 -25.02
CA GLN A 972 -23.25 -12.07 -24.76
C GLN A 972 -22.52 -10.87 -24.16
N PRO A 973 -22.59 -9.68 -24.78
CA PRO A 973 -22.03 -8.48 -24.18
C PRO A 973 -22.65 -8.19 -22.82
N LYS A 974 -21.79 -7.93 -21.84
CA LYS A 974 -22.18 -7.66 -20.45
C LYS A 974 -22.30 -6.17 -20.16
N ALA A 975 -21.45 -5.35 -20.78
CA ALA A 975 -21.45 -3.92 -20.55
C ALA A 975 -20.83 -3.13 -21.71
N LEU A 976 -21.12 -1.83 -21.74
CA LEU A 976 -20.52 -0.85 -22.64
C LEU A 976 -19.97 0.31 -21.81
N THR A 977 -18.65 0.40 -21.73
CA THR A 977 -17.92 1.42 -20.97
C THR A 977 -17.27 2.43 -21.91
N ALA A 978 -16.82 3.56 -21.35
CA ALA A 978 -16.00 4.54 -22.04
C ALA A 978 -14.85 4.96 -21.11
N ASP A 979 -13.74 5.41 -21.68
CA ASP A 979 -12.56 5.91 -20.95
C ASP A 979 -12.80 7.24 -20.22
N SER A 980 -13.92 7.89 -20.48
CA SER A 980 -14.28 9.18 -19.87
C SER A 980 -15.79 9.37 -19.86
N GLU A 981 -16.31 10.06 -18.85
CA GLU A 981 -17.70 10.54 -18.86
C GLU A 981 -17.81 11.91 -19.54
N THR A 982 -16.84 12.78 -19.26
CA THR A 982 -16.73 14.12 -19.85
C THR A 982 -15.28 14.41 -20.26
N VAL A 983 -15.08 14.95 -21.45
CA VAL A 983 -13.79 15.44 -21.94
C VAL A 983 -13.80 16.96 -21.96
N TYR A 984 -12.85 17.59 -21.28
CA TYR A 984 -12.67 19.05 -21.27
C TYR A 984 -11.53 19.46 -22.21
N LEU A 985 -11.81 20.37 -23.14
CA LEU A 985 -10.85 20.81 -24.16
C LEU A 985 -10.88 22.33 -24.34
N ASN A 986 -9.82 22.89 -24.92
CA ASN A 986 -9.81 24.24 -25.48
C ASN A 986 -10.07 24.22 -26.99
N VAL A 987 -10.55 25.34 -27.54
CA VAL A 987 -10.65 25.49 -29.01
C VAL A 987 -9.26 25.35 -29.64
N GLY A 988 -9.12 24.38 -30.55
CA GLY A 988 -7.87 24.03 -31.24
C GLY A 988 -7.33 22.65 -30.88
N ASP A 989 -7.78 22.08 -29.76
CA ASP A 989 -7.29 20.78 -29.29
C ASP A 989 -7.84 19.62 -30.14
N ASN A 990 -7.09 18.51 -30.17
CA ASN A 990 -7.57 17.25 -30.72
C ASN A 990 -7.68 16.24 -29.58
N SER A 991 -8.69 15.38 -29.64
CA SER A 991 -8.90 14.34 -28.62
C SER A 991 -9.43 13.06 -29.25
N ILE A 992 -9.31 11.98 -28.49
CA ILE A 992 -9.89 10.68 -28.79
C ILE A 992 -10.70 10.22 -27.57
N VAL A 993 -11.81 9.53 -27.82
CA VAL A 993 -12.60 8.84 -26.79
C VAL A 993 -12.68 7.38 -27.17
N THR A 994 -12.46 6.50 -26.20
CA THR A 994 -12.46 5.04 -26.36
C THR A 994 -13.69 4.44 -25.69
N PHE A 995 -14.40 3.58 -26.42
CA PHE A 995 -15.53 2.80 -25.94
C PHE A 995 -15.18 1.32 -25.97
N THR A 996 -15.56 0.60 -24.91
CA THR A 996 -15.23 -0.82 -24.74
C THR A 996 -16.50 -1.63 -24.52
N LEU A 997 -16.71 -2.67 -25.33
CA LEU A 997 -17.79 -3.65 -25.17
C LEU A 997 -17.27 -4.88 -24.45
N VAL A 998 -17.62 -5.02 -23.18
CA VAL A 998 -17.19 -6.14 -22.34
C VAL A 998 -17.94 -7.41 -22.75
N GLY A 999 -17.20 -8.45 -23.18
CA GLY A 999 -17.76 -9.73 -23.62
C GLY A 999 -18.44 -9.72 -24.99
N GLY A 1000 -18.10 -8.76 -25.86
CA GLY A 1000 -18.71 -8.63 -27.20
C GLY A 1000 -17.76 -8.12 -28.28
N ASN A 1001 -18.29 -7.99 -29.50
CA ASN A 1001 -17.54 -7.46 -30.65
C ASN A 1001 -18.00 -6.03 -31.04
N SER A 1002 -17.04 -5.11 -31.15
CA SER A 1002 -17.24 -3.67 -31.42
C SER A 1002 -17.70 -3.36 -32.85
N ALA A 1003 -17.56 -4.28 -33.80
CA ALA A 1003 -17.93 -4.07 -35.20
C ALA A 1003 -19.42 -3.74 -35.42
N ASN A 1004 -20.30 -4.05 -34.44
CA ASN A 1004 -21.73 -3.76 -34.50
C ASN A 1004 -22.16 -2.58 -33.60
N MET A 1005 -21.22 -1.79 -33.07
CA MET A 1005 -21.55 -0.58 -32.31
C MET A 1005 -22.12 0.51 -33.24
N ASP A 1006 -23.21 1.17 -32.81
CA ASP A 1006 -23.79 2.35 -33.47
C ASP A 1006 -23.28 3.62 -32.79
N ILE A 1007 -22.47 4.42 -33.50
CA ILE A 1007 -21.86 5.64 -32.99
C ILE A 1007 -22.62 6.86 -33.52
N LYS A 1008 -23.15 7.68 -32.60
CA LYS A 1008 -23.87 8.91 -32.90
C LYS A 1008 -23.19 10.10 -32.25
N VAL A 1009 -22.94 11.14 -33.03
CA VAL A 1009 -22.43 12.41 -32.52
C VAL A 1009 -23.54 13.46 -32.56
N SER A 1010 -23.86 14.02 -31.39
CA SER A 1010 -24.72 15.21 -31.27
C SER A 1010 -23.82 16.41 -31.03
N ASN A 1011 -23.80 17.34 -31.98
CA ASN A 1011 -22.83 18.42 -32.00
C ASN A 1011 -23.55 19.76 -32.10
N ASP A 1012 -23.78 20.40 -30.96
CA ASP A 1012 -24.39 21.72 -30.95
C ASP A 1012 -23.44 22.72 -31.60
N ALA A 1013 -23.93 23.54 -32.54
CA ALA A 1013 -23.19 24.65 -33.14
C ALA A 1013 -21.82 24.32 -33.78
N ASN A 1014 -21.55 23.05 -34.16
CA ASN A 1014 -20.23 22.58 -34.62
C ASN A 1014 -19.11 22.82 -33.59
N VAL A 1015 -19.32 22.44 -32.32
CA VAL A 1015 -18.31 22.46 -31.25
C VAL A 1015 -17.10 21.59 -31.57
N ILE A 1016 -17.33 20.40 -32.15
CA ILE A 1016 -16.26 19.50 -32.64
C ILE A 1016 -16.29 19.31 -34.16
N ALA A 1017 -15.17 18.93 -34.77
CA ALA A 1017 -15.03 18.63 -36.21
C ALA A 1017 -14.08 17.45 -36.45
N ASN A 1018 -13.88 17.06 -37.71
CA ASN A 1018 -12.99 15.97 -38.13
C ASN A 1018 -13.22 14.66 -37.36
N VAL A 1019 -14.50 14.31 -37.14
CA VAL A 1019 -14.86 13.10 -36.40
C VAL A 1019 -14.49 11.87 -37.24
N GLU A 1020 -13.58 11.06 -36.73
CA GLU A 1020 -13.15 9.79 -37.32
C GLU A 1020 -13.37 8.65 -36.32
N THR A 1021 -13.96 7.56 -36.79
CA THR A 1021 -14.23 6.38 -35.96
C THR A 1021 -13.38 5.20 -36.40
N SER A 1022 -12.81 4.46 -35.47
CA SER A 1022 -12.06 3.23 -35.76
C SER A 1022 -12.36 2.13 -34.74
N CYS A 1023 -12.09 0.87 -35.08
CA CYS A 1023 -12.19 -0.29 -34.18
C CYS A 1023 -10.79 -0.90 -34.06
N PRO A 1024 -9.95 -0.44 -33.12
CA PRO A 1024 -8.56 -0.88 -33.05
C PRO A 1024 -8.40 -2.33 -32.57
N THR A 1025 -9.36 -2.83 -31.78
CA THR A 1025 -9.48 -4.24 -31.40
C THR A 1025 -10.91 -4.73 -31.62
N ASP A 1026 -11.11 -6.05 -31.47
CA ASP A 1026 -12.43 -6.66 -31.62
C ASP A 1026 -13.46 -6.18 -30.58
N ASN A 1027 -13.04 -5.62 -29.44
CA ASN A 1027 -13.93 -5.17 -28.36
C ASN A 1027 -13.93 -3.65 -28.13
N THR A 1028 -13.07 -2.89 -28.82
CA THR A 1028 -12.98 -1.44 -28.65
C THR A 1028 -13.39 -0.68 -29.91
N ALA A 1029 -13.93 0.52 -29.71
CA ALA A 1029 -14.14 1.52 -30.76
C ALA A 1029 -13.64 2.88 -30.27
N THR A 1030 -12.98 3.63 -31.13
CA THR A 1030 -12.49 4.97 -30.83
C THR A 1030 -13.15 6.02 -31.70
N VAL A 1031 -13.32 7.21 -31.16
CA VAL A 1031 -13.85 8.39 -31.85
C VAL A 1031 -12.86 9.53 -31.67
N ALA A 1032 -12.08 9.84 -32.72
CA ALA A 1032 -11.15 10.95 -32.76
C ALA A 1032 -11.83 12.21 -33.32
N PHE A 1033 -11.54 13.39 -32.78
CA PHE A 1033 -12.14 14.66 -33.20
C PHE A 1033 -11.27 15.87 -32.84
N SER A 1034 -11.58 17.01 -33.46
CA SER A 1034 -10.97 18.32 -33.18
C SER A 1034 -11.97 19.27 -32.51
N ALA A 1035 -11.60 19.95 -31.44
CA ALA A 1035 -12.37 21.02 -30.81
C ALA A 1035 -12.26 22.32 -31.64
N VAL A 1036 -13.38 22.83 -32.17
CA VAL A 1036 -13.35 23.98 -33.11
C VAL A 1036 -14.18 25.18 -32.67
N ALA A 1037 -15.05 25.04 -31.67
CA ALA A 1037 -15.79 26.17 -31.10
C ALA A 1037 -16.16 25.91 -29.64
N LYS A 1038 -16.28 26.98 -28.84
CA LYS A 1038 -16.79 26.90 -27.48
C LYS A 1038 -18.20 26.34 -27.44
N GLY A 1039 -18.44 25.37 -26.56
CA GLY A 1039 -19.76 24.80 -26.31
C GLY A 1039 -19.69 23.35 -25.88
N THR A 1040 -20.76 22.60 -26.11
CA THR A 1040 -20.85 21.19 -25.74
C THR A 1040 -21.22 20.31 -26.93
N ALA A 1041 -20.60 19.14 -27.03
CA ALA A 1041 -21.01 18.06 -27.93
C ALA A 1041 -21.19 16.76 -27.12
N THR A 1042 -21.82 15.75 -27.70
CA THR A 1042 -21.88 14.41 -27.10
C THR A 1042 -21.61 13.33 -28.13
N ILE A 1043 -20.93 12.27 -27.71
CA ILE A 1043 -20.70 11.06 -28.48
C ILE A 1043 -21.44 9.93 -27.76
N THR A 1044 -22.44 9.35 -28.42
CA THR A 1044 -23.23 8.24 -27.90
C THR A 1044 -22.94 6.99 -28.70
N VAL A 1045 -22.54 5.92 -28.03
CA VAL A 1045 -22.35 4.60 -28.61
C VAL A 1045 -23.42 3.66 -28.08
N SER A 1046 -24.02 2.85 -28.96
CA SER A 1046 -25.04 1.87 -28.60
C SER A 1046 -24.73 0.49 -29.18
N TYR A 1047 -25.04 -0.57 -28.43
CA TYR A 1047 -25.04 -1.95 -28.89
C TYR A 1047 -26.24 -2.67 -28.28
N GLY A 1048 -27.20 -3.11 -29.12
CA GLY A 1048 -28.43 -3.72 -28.61
C GLY A 1048 -29.18 -2.79 -27.66
N SER A 1049 -29.33 -3.18 -26.40
CA SER A 1049 -29.90 -2.35 -25.31
C SER A 1049 -28.87 -1.52 -24.54
N LEU A 1050 -27.57 -1.80 -24.70
CA LEU A 1050 -26.49 -1.07 -24.04
C LEU A 1050 -26.27 0.27 -24.74
N THR A 1051 -26.06 1.33 -23.97
CA THR A 1051 -25.77 2.67 -24.49
C THR A 1051 -24.85 3.40 -23.53
N ARG A 1052 -23.82 4.07 -24.06
CA ARG A 1052 -22.89 4.92 -23.31
C ARG A 1052 -22.76 6.26 -24.01
N THR A 1053 -22.72 7.35 -23.24
CA THR A 1053 -22.61 8.71 -23.78
C THR A 1053 -21.49 9.44 -23.09
N VAL A 1054 -20.59 10.04 -23.87
CA VAL A 1054 -19.52 10.90 -23.41
C VAL A 1054 -19.85 12.34 -23.78
N LYS A 1055 -19.74 13.25 -22.81
CA LYS A 1055 -19.93 14.69 -23.01
C LYS A 1055 -18.60 15.33 -23.36
N ILE A 1056 -18.59 16.24 -24.33
CA ILE A 1056 -17.42 17.02 -24.70
C ILE A 1056 -17.70 18.47 -24.34
N GLU A 1057 -16.87 19.08 -23.51
CA GLU A 1057 -16.94 20.49 -23.15
C GLU A 1057 -15.74 21.25 -23.69
N VAL A 1058 -16.00 22.18 -24.61
CA VAL A 1058 -14.95 23.03 -25.20
C VAL A 1058 -15.03 24.44 -24.64
N LYS A 1059 -13.93 24.91 -24.06
CA LYS A 1059 -13.76 26.26 -23.52
C LYS A 1059 -12.98 27.14 -24.51
N GLU A 1060 -13.11 28.46 -24.35
CA GLU A 1060 -12.27 29.41 -25.10
C GLU A 1060 -10.84 29.31 -24.56
N PRO A 1061 -9.82 29.28 -25.44
CA PRO A 1061 -8.43 29.24 -25.02
C PRO A 1061 -8.10 30.49 -24.20
N THR A 1062 -7.47 30.30 -23.05
CA THR A 1062 -7.02 31.38 -22.15
C THR A 1062 -5.69 32.01 -22.58
N GLY A 1063 -5.12 31.58 -23.71
CA GLY A 1063 -3.88 32.10 -24.31
C GLY A 1063 -4.07 32.77 -25.68
N ILE A 1064 -3.14 33.65 -26.05
CA ILE A 1064 -3.12 34.31 -27.37
C ILE A 1064 -2.65 33.29 -28.42
N ASN A 1065 -3.58 32.76 -29.22
CA ASN A 1065 -3.31 31.65 -30.14
C ASN A 1065 -2.50 32.01 -31.40
N ASP A 1066 -2.50 33.27 -31.87
CA ASP A 1066 -1.61 33.69 -32.97
C ASP A 1066 -1.65 35.22 -33.18
N ILE A 1067 -0.50 35.80 -33.52
CA ILE A 1067 -0.43 37.17 -34.05
C ILE A 1067 -0.35 37.06 -35.57
N ILE A 1068 -1.47 37.28 -36.25
CA ILE A 1068 -1.51 37.33 -37.72
C ILE A 1068 -0.67 38.54 -38.16
N ALA A 1069 0.52 38.28 -38.70
CA ALA A 1069 1.30 39.30 -39.40
C ALA A 1069 0.48 39.75 -40.62
N THR A 1070 -0.01 40.99 -40.58
CA THR A 1070 -0.55 41.61 -41.79
C THR A 1070 0.63 41.92 -42.72
N ASP A 1071 0.49 41.61 -44.02
CA ASP A 1071 1.52 41.68 -45.10
C ASP A 1071 2.15 43.08 -45.35
N THR A 1072 2.03 44.00 -44.41
CA THR A 1072 2.70 45.30 -44.40
C THR A 1072 3.36 45.54 -43.04
N ALA A 1073 4.26 44.64 -42.62
CA ALA A 1073 5.05 44.86 -41.42
C ALA A 1073 5.87 46.16 -41.58
N SER A 1074 5.52 47.15 -40.77
CA SER A 1074 6.28 48.39 -40.62
C SER A 1074 7.59 48.12 -39.89
N LEU A 1075 7.72 47.01 -39.17
CA LEU A 1075 8.94 46.59 -38.47
C LEU A 1075 9.69 45.48 -39.20
N THR A 1076 11.01 45.59 -39.25
CA THR A 1076 11.92 44.58 -39.83
C THR A 1076 13.07 44.31 -38.88
N TYR A 1077 13.56 43.06 -38.84
CA TYR A 1077 14.75 42.66 -38.09
C TYR A 1077 15.77 42.03 -39.03
N ASP A 1078 17.01 42.54 -39.02
CA ASP A 1078 18.08 42.11 -39.93
C ASP A 1078 19.13 41.18 -39.29
N GLY A 1079 18.80 40.58 -38.14
CA GLY A 1079 19.72 39.77 -37.34
C GLY A 1079 20.56 40.59 -36.35
N ARG A 1080 20.44 41.92 -36.37
CA ARG A 1080 21.13 42.81 -35.43
C ARG A 1080 20.28 43.97 -34.94
N THR A 1081 19.49 44.56 -35.82
CA THR A 1081 18.75 45.79 -35.58
C THR A 1081 17.27 45.60 -35.95
N VAL A 1082 16.39 46.11 -35.09
CA VAL A 1082 14.97 46.26 -35.41
C VAL A 1082 14.73 47.64 -35.99
N ARG A 1083 14.09 47.75 -37.15
CA ARG A 1083 13.84 49.01 -37.85
C ARG A 1083 12.37 49.17 -38.22
N SER A 1084 11.83 50.36 -37.95
CA SER A 1084 10.55 50.78 -38.50
C SER A 1084 10.75 51.45 -39.86
N SER A 1085 9.89 51.15 -40.84
CA SER A 1085 9.82 51.81 -42.15
C SER A 1085 9.23 53.23 -42.08
N VAL A 1086 8.65 53.60 -40.93
CA VAL A 1086 8.11 54.92 -40.64
C VAL A 1086 9.07 55.67 -39.70
N ALA A 1087 9.68 56.74 -40.20
CA ALA A 1087 10.61 57.56 -39.43
C ALA A 1087 9.91 58.24 -38.23
N GLY A 1088 10.56 58.21 -37.06
CA GLY A 1088 10.04 58.79 -35.82
C GLY A 1088 9.16 57.84 -34.99
N THR A 1089 8.89 56.62 -35.46
CA THR A 1089 8.11 55.64 -34.69
C THR A 1089 8.91 55.10 -33.52
N ARG A 1090 8.37 55.16 -32.31
CA ARG A 1090 8.99 54.56 -31.13
C ARG A 1090 8.80 53.04 -31.14
N ILE A 1091 9.93 52.33 -31.07
CA ILE A 1091 10.01 50.89 -30.96
C ILE A 1091 10.37 50.58 -29.50
N THR A 1092 9.65 49.65 -28.90
CA THR A 1092 9.90 49.14 -27.55
C THR A 1092 10.11 47.64 -27.65
N VAL A 1093 11.20 47.15 -27.09
CA VAL A 1093 11.57 45.73 -27.10
C VAL A 1093 11.35 45.16 -25.72
N TYR A 1094 10.62 44.06 -25.67
CA TYR A 1094 10.28 43.30 -24.49
C TYR A 1094 11.02 41.96 -24.51
N ASN A 1095 11.47 41.46 -23.36
CA ASN A 1095 11.88 40.06 -23.24
C ASN A 1095 10.64 39.14 -23.11
N ALA A 1096 10.88 37.82 -23.05
CA ALA A 1096 9.81 36.82 -22.93
C ALA A 1096 8.91 37.00 -21.69
N HIS A 1097 9.40 37.65 -20.63
CA HIS A 1097 8.65 37.95 -19.40
C HIS A 1097 7.91 39.31 -19.47
N GLY A 1098 7.84 39.95 -20.64
CA GLY A 1098 7.13 41.23 -20.82
C GLY A 1098 7.86 42.46 -20.27
N ALA A 1099 9.13 42.36 -19.86
CA ALA A 1099 9.92 43.49 -19.38
C ALA A 1099 10.58 44.25 -20.53
N VAL A 1100 10.53 45.59 -20.50
CA VAL A 1100 11.17 46.44 -21.51
C VAL A 1100 12.69 46.38 -21.37
N VAL A 1101 13.36 45.82 -22.37
CA VAL A 1101 14.83 45.65 -22.40
C VAL A 1101 15.55 46.64 -23.31
N ALA A 1102 14.84 47.24 -24.27
CA ALA A 1102 15.38 48.32 -25.10
C ALA A 1102 14.25 49.18 -25.68
N SER A 1103 14.52 50.46 -25.95
CA SER A 1103 13.58 51.30 -26.70
C SER A 1103 14.33 52.42 -27.42
N ALA A 1104 13.93 52.70 -28.66
CA ALA A 1104 14.47 53.79 -29.45
C ALA A 1104 13.47 54.20 -30.53
N GLU A 1105 13.70 55.36 -31.15
CA GLU A 1105 12.92 55.80 -32.30
C GLU A 1105 13.54 55.28 -33.60
N THR A 1106 12.69 54.79 -34.50
CA THR A 1106 13.01 54.32 -35.86
C THR A 1106 13.88 53.06 -35.94
N CYS A 1107 14.84 52.87 -35.03
CA CYS A 1107 15.77 51.74 -35.04
C CYS A 1107 16.29 51.41 -33.64
N VAL A 1108 16.25 50.12 -33.25
CA VAL A 1108 16.82 49.59 -31.99
C VAL A 1108 17.93 48.60 -32.30
N ASP A 1109 19.15 48.82 -31.79
CA ASP A 1109 20.24 47.84 -31.87
C ASP A 1109 20.07 46.79 -30.77
N MET A 1110 19.94 45.52 -31.18
CA MET A 1110 19.73 44.38 -30.30
C MET A 1110 21.04 43.70 -29.90
N SER A 1111 22.20 44.18 -30.37
CA SER A 1111 23.50 43.49 -30.21
C SER A 1111 23.93 43.30 -28.75
N SER A 1112 23.53 44.20 -27.84
CA SER A 1112 23.85 44.12 -26.41
C SER A 1112 22.93 43.22 -25.59
N LEU A 1113 21.83 42.74 -26.17
CA LEU A 1113 20.90 41.81 -25.51
C LEU A 1113 21.42 40.37 -25.58
N SER A 1114 21.12 39.52 -24.60
CA SER A 1114 21.48 38.09 -24.62
C SER A 1114 20.77 37.34 -25.77
N HIS A 1115 21.21 36.11 -26.07
CA HIS A 1115 20.44 35.22 -26.96
C HIS A 1115 19.12 34.87 -26.27
N GLY A 1116 18.03 34.85 -27.03
CA GLY A 1116 16.69 34.67 -26.46
C GLY A 1116 15.58 35.20 -27.35
N ILE A 1117 14.35 35.06 -26.85
CA ILE A 1117 13.14 35.53 -27.53
C ILE A 1117 12.76 36.92 -27.03
N TYR A 1118 12.57 37.84 -27.97
CA TYR A 1118 12.15 39.22 -27.73
C TYR A 1118 10.93 39.57 -28.58
N ILE A 1119 10.14 40.52 -28.11
CA ILE A 1119 9.05 41.14 -28.88
C ILE A 1119 9.40 42.61 -29.07
N ALA A 1120 9.59 43.05 -30.31
CA ALA A 1120 9.72 44.47 -30.62
C ALA A 1120 8.39 45.01 -31.13
N ALA A 1121 7.83 46.00 -30.44
CA ALA A 1121 6.53 46.56 -30.74
C ALA A 1121 6.57 48.09 -30.92
N THR A 1122 5.64 48.58 -31.71
CA THR A 1122 5.27 49.99 -31.85
C THR A 1122 3.80 50.14 -31.46
N ALA A 1123 3.23 51.34 -31.58
CA ALA A 1123 1.81 51.57 -31.30
C ALA A 1123 0.85 50.78 -32.21
N THR A 1124 1.31 50.29 -33.37
CA THR A 1124 0.44 49.70 -34.40
C THR A 1124 0.95 48.38 -34.99
N ASP A 1125 2.13 47.92 -34.58
CA ASP A 1125 2.80 46.76 -35.20
C ASP A 1125 3.80 46.13 -34.23
N ALA A 1126 4.03 44.81 -34.32
CA ALA A 1126 4.96 44.08 -33.49
C ALA A 1126 5.60 42.90 -34.23
N ILE A 1127 6.85 42.58 -33.91
CA ILE A 1127 7.56 41.41 -34.43
C ILE A 1127 8.22 40.62 -33.31
N LYS A 1128 8.17 39.29 -33.42
CA LYS A 1128 8.95 38.38 -32.57
C LYS A 1128 10.35 38.23 -33.14
N ILE A 1129 11.34 38.27 -32.28
CA ILE A 1129 12.76 38.19 -32.64
C ILE A 1129 13.39 37.08 -31.80
N ALA A 1130 13.87 36.05 -32.48
CA ALA A 1130 14.79 35.08 -31.89
C ALA A 1130 16.21 35.54 -32.24
N LYS A 1131 16.99 35.91 -31.22
CA LYS A 1131 18.38 36.34 -31.38
C LYS A 1131 19.34 35.19 -31.15
#